data_AF-A0A0M8WZH8-F1
#
_entry.id   AF-A0A0M8WZH8-F1
#
_cell.length_a   1.000
_cell.length_b   1.000
_cell.length_c   1.000
_cell.angle_alpha   90.00
_cell.angle_beta   90.00
_cell.angle_gamma   90.00
#
_symmetry.space_group_name_H-M   'P 1'
#
loop_
_entity.id
_entity.type
_entity.pdbx_description
1 polymer ?
#
loop_
_entity_poly.entity_id
_entity_poly.type
_entity_poly.pdbx_seq_one_letter_code
_entity_poly.pdbx_strand_id
1 'polypeptide(L)'
;MAQPQPSMQELIRQRGRAGFVGRSAERAAFRANFATAPHDERHRFRFHVHGNAGVGKTFLLRELEQTAREHGALTAYVDDSAGSVPEAMAEISRQFAAQGRRLKELDRLLAAHREHRHEAELAALAVLDTAPEETGPSTGGRMVARAGVVAAGMVPVVGPLAGMLDAEQLAGVADRLRASLVARFRNHEDLRLVLAPEQVLTPVFLRELSDTDAPWTALFLDTYERTGPYLDPWLHETMTTDRHGGVPATTVVTTAGRTPLDPARWGGLADFVADFPLAPFTEPEARGLLAAKGVTAEPVVEEVLRLTGGLPVLVSTLAESHPTAPDDVGDPSATAVDRFLKWEEDPVRRAAALSCALPRWLDGDVFRAAADCPPDQLEPLYAWLRGMPFVSERGGGRLRYHDVVRAPMLRAERHRAPREWAQRQRRLARTFREWREEAGRDLADPWLDDTWRDLRQAEFYHLLCAGEREALSQALRDFVHACGAGEVMAVRWARVLVDAGQDADLRPVAEWGTDLTAALDTQGTAAALGLLLRRAVLDAPAQARARLVRGDELRGEGAYAQALIEYDRAVELDPELALAYRHRSGIRGDLGDHDGAIADLDRAVALDPDNAWYVALRGEHHRAAGRDAEAIRDLTEAVRLDPASAFAWASRGATHERAGDHDAALADLGRALDLDPDYAWALARRARVWRALGDSQRQLADLDRALAQSPDWPWARCERGDALRAAGRDEEAVADLDVALALDPTYTSAYASRGESLARLGRHAEALADLDKAVEMRPGYVWALCRRAVLHTAMGHTEEARADAARVRELDPDISALP
;
A
#
# COMPACT_ATOMS: atom_id res chain seq x y z
N MET A 1 -35.48 -48.33 -17.90
CA MET A 1 -34.31 -49.06 -17.38
C MET A 1 -33.41 -48.03 -16.72
N ALA A 2 -33.22 -48.12 -15.39
CA ALA A 2 -32.37 -47.19 -14.66
C ALA A 2 -30.90 -47.39 -15.09
N GLN A 3 -30.22 -46.32 -15.48
CA GLN A 3 -28.78 -46.37 -15.76
C GLN A 3 -28.04 -46.80 -14.48
N PRO A 4 -27.05 -47.72 -14.56
CA PRO A 4 -26.30 -48.14 -13.39
C PRO A 4 -25.57 -46.96 -12.76
N GLN A 5 -25.71 -46.79 -11.44
CA GLN A 5 -24.96 -45.77 -10.70
C GLN A 5 -23.45 -46.08 -10.81
N PRO A 6 -22.63 -45.09 -11.22
CA PRO A 6 -21.18 -45.28 -11.31
C PRO A 6 -20.59 -45.58 -9.93
N SER A 7 -19.64 -46.50 -9.88
CA SER A 7 -18.93 -46.84 -8.65
C SER A 7 -18.13 -45.65 -8.11
N MET A 8 -17.84 -45.63 -6.81
CA MET A 8 -16.98 -44.61 -6.21
C MET A 8 -15.61 -44.54 -6.91
N GLN A 9 -15.04 -45.68 -7.32
CA GLN A 9 -13.78 -45.72 -8.06
C GLN A 9 -13.89 -45.20 -9.49
N GLU A 10 -15.06 -45.29 -10.12
CA GLU A 10 -15.35 -44.67 -11.43
C GLU A 10 -15.57 -43.17 -11.29
N LEU A 11 -16.26 -42.72 -10.23
CA LEU A 11 -16.42 -41.30 -9.92
C LEU A 11 -15.08 -40.65 -9.57
N ILE A 12 -14.22 -41.31 -8.80
CA ILE A 12 -12.86 -40.83 -8.49
C ILE A 12 -11.99 -40.83 -9.75
N ARG A 13 -12.06 -41.86 -10.61
CA ARG A 13 -11.33 -41.87 -11.89
C ARG A 13 -11.85 -40.84 -12.90
N GLN A 14 -13.16 -40.59 -12.96
CA GLN A 14 -13.74 -39.54 -13.80
C GLN A 14 -13.30 -38.16 -13.29
N ARG A 15 -13.36 -37.93 -11.97
CA ARG A 15 -12.87 -36.69 -11.34
C ARG A 15 -11.36 -36.51 -11.48
N GLY A 16 -10.58 -37.59 -11.49
CA GLY A 16 -9.13 -37.59 -11.71
C GLY A 16 -8.70 -37.46 -13.18
N ARG A 17 -9.52 -37.93 -14.14
CA ARG A 17 -9.25 -37.82 -15.59
C ARG A 17 -9.52 -36.43 -16.17
N ALA A 18 -10.31 -35.59 -15.48
CA ALA A 18 -10.62 -34.23 -15.93
C ALA A 18 -9.44 -33.24 -15.79
N GLY A 19 -8.28 -33.66 -15.26
CA GLY A 19 -7.00 -32.99 -15.49
C GLY A 19 -6.81 -31.58 -14.88
N PHE A 20 -7.82 -30.99 -14.23
CA PHE A 20 -7.70 -29.64 -13.67
C PHE A 20 -7.90 -29.57 -12.16
N VAL A 21 -6.82 -29.19 -11.49
CA VAL A 21 -6.82 -28.84 -10.08
C VAL A 21 -6.59 -27.33 -9.98
N GLY A 22 -7.60 -26.60 -9.51
CA GLY A 22 -7.60 -25.13 -9.41
C GLY A 22 -8.92 -24.49 -9.87
N ARG A 23 -9.10 -23.20 -9.55
CA ARG A 23 -10.28 -22.37 -9.93
C ARG A 23 -11.63 -22.97 -9.54
N SER A 24 -11.68 -23.60 -8.38
CA SER A 24 -12.87 -24.30 -7.91
C SER A 24 -14.06 -23.35 -7.77
N ALA A 25 -13.82 -22.10 -7.38
CA ALA A 25 -14.86 -21.08 -7.23
C ALA A 25 -15.47 -20.68 -8.58
N GLU A 26 -14.63 -20.35 -9.56
CA GLU A 26 -15.05 -19.96 -10.91
C GLU A 26 -15.81 -21.10 -11.61
N ARG A 27 -15.30 -22.33 -11.50
CA ARG A 27 -15.96 -23.53 -12.04
C ARG A 27 -17.30 -23.80 -11.35
N ALA A 28 -17.36 -23.67 -10.02
CA ALA A 28 -18.60 -23.86 -9.28
C ALA A 28 -19.65 -22.80 -9.63
N ALA A 29 -19.24 -21.53 -9.74
CA ALA A 29 -20.11 -20.43 -10.15
C ALA A 29 -20.67 -20.64 -11.57
N PHE A 30 -19.80 -20.98 -12.54
CA PHE A 30 -20.23 -21.28 -13.90
C PHE A 30 -21.18 -22.49 -13.96
N ARG A 31 -20.86 -23.58 -13.22
CA ARG A 31 -21.73 -24.76 -13.12
C ARG A 31 -23.09 -24.44 -12.52
N ALA A 32 -23.13 -23.66 -11.44
CA ALA A 32 -24.37 -23.27 -10.77
C ALA A 32 -25.29 -22.45 -11.68
N ASN A 33 -24.73 -21.74 -12.67
CA ASN A 33 -25.50 -20.95 -13.62
C ASN A 33 -26.46 -21.80 -14.46
N PHE A 34 -26.07 -23.01 -14.87
CA PHE A 34 -26.93 -23.94 -15.64
C PHE A 34 -28.05 -24.57 -14.79
N ALA A 35 -27.91 -24.54 -13.46
CA ALA A 35 -28.96 -24.95 -12.54
C ALA A 35 -29.90 -23.79 -12.15
N THR A 36 -29.55 -22.56 -12.52
CA THR A 36 -30.29 -21.34 -12.20
C THR A 36 -31.13 -20.95 -13.40
N ALA A 37 -32.45 -20.81 -13.21
CA ALA A 37 -33.35 -20.48 -14.32
C ALA A 37 -33.04 -19.06 -14.88
N PRO A 38 -33.14 -18.82 -16.20
CA PRO A 38 -32.74 -17.53 -16.79
C PRO A 38 -33.49 -16.28 -16.30
N HIS A 39 -34.64 -16.45 -15.66
CA HIS A 39 -35.43 -15.35 -15.08
C HIS A 39 -35.04 -15.03 -13.63
N ASP A 40 -34.18 -15.84 -13.01
CA ASP A 40 -33.64 -15.59 -11.68
C ASP A 40 -32.53 -14.53 -11.78
N GLU A 41 -32.56 -13.53 -10.91
CA GLU A 41 -31.59 -12.42 -10.87
C GLU A 41 -30.14 -12.89 -10.63
N ARG A 42 -29.95 -14.13 -10.14
CA ARG A 42 -28.63 -14.75 -9.97
C ARG A 42 -28.07 -15.35 -11.26
N HIS A 43 -28.88 -15.50 -12.30
CA HIS A 43 -28.42 -15.99 -13.59
C HIS A 43 -27.47 -14.96 -14.23
N ARG A 44 -26.40 -15.43 -14.87
CA ARG A 44 -25.42 -14.61 -15.57
C ARG A 44 -25.40 -15.03 -17.03
N PHE A 45 -25.65 -14.07 -17.92
CA PHE A 45 -25.68 -14.31 -19.37
C PHE A 45 -24.28 -14.26 -19.98
N ARG A 46 -23.34 -13.59 -19.31
CA ARG A 46 -21.94 -13.50 -19.75
C ARG A 46 -20.97 -13.83 -18.62
N PHE A 47 -19.91 -14.54 -18.95
CA PHE A 47 -18.74 -14.74 -18.12
C PHE A 47 -17.52 -14.10 -18.80
N HIS A 48 -16.76 -13.29 -18.08
CA HIS A 48 -15.54 -12.67 -18.60
C HIS A 48 -14.33 -13.10 -17.78
N VAL A 49 -13.49 -13.94 -18.37
CA VAL A 49 -12.24 -14.41 -17.78
C VAL A 49 -11.12 -13.48 -18.22
N HIS A 50 -10.42 -12.85 -17.28
CA HIS A 50 -9.29 -11.98 -17.63
C HIS A 50 -8.11 -12.17 -16.69
N GLY A 51 -6.94 -11.71 -17.12
CA GLY A 51 -5.70 -11.83 -16.37
C GLY A 51 -4.47 -12.00 -17.26
N ASN A 52 -3.30 -12.04 -16.64
CA ASN A 52 -2.02 -12.07 -17.33
C ASN A 52 -1.80 -13.34 -18.18
N ALA A 53 -0.78 -13.34 -19.04
CA ALA A 53 -0.42 -14.54 -19.79
C ALA A 53 0.02 -15.66 -18.82
N GLY A 54 -0.34 -16.91 -19.13
CA GLY A 54 0.06 -18.06 -18.33
C GLY A 54 -0.78 -18.37 -17.08
N VAL A 55 -1.75 -17.51 -16.70
CA VAL A 55 -2.66 -17.74 -15.53
C VAL A 55 -3.70 -18.84 -15.74
N GLY A 56 -3.68 -19.53 -16.88
CA GLY A 56 -4.56 -20.67 -17.16
C GLY A 56 -5.93 -20.34 -17.77
N LYS A 57 -6.09 -19.18 -18.42
CA LYS A 57 -7.38 -18.76 -19.05
C LYS A 57 -7.93 -19.78 -20.05
N THR A 58 -7.17 -20.10 -21.11
CA THR A 58 -7.55 -21.07 -22.14
C THR A 58 -7.88 -22.44 -21.54
N PHE A 59 -7.10 -22.86 -20.54
CA PHE A 59 -7.37 -24.12 -19.84
C PHE A 59 -8.72 -24.07 -19.09
N LEU A 60 -8.98 -23.00 -18.33
CA LEU A 60 -10.26 -22.80 -17.65
C LEU A 60 -11.41 -22.80 -18.66
N LEU A 61 -11.30 -22.10 -19.79
CA LEU A 61 -12.34 -22.07 -20.82
C LEU A 61 -12.67 -23.46 -21.37
N ARG A 62 -11.68 -24.33 -21.58
CA ARG A 62 -11.93 -25.71 -22.00
C ARG A 62 -12.66 -26.53 -20.94
N GLU A 63 -12.36 -26.31 -19.66
CA GLU A 63 -13.11 -26.92 -18.54
C GLU A 63 -14.55 -26.40 -18.44
N LEU A 64 -14.76 -25.10 -18.66
CA LEU A 64 -16.09 -24.51 -18.68
C LEU A 64 -16.89 -25.02 -19.89
N GLU A 65 -16.26 -25.18 -21.06
CA GLU A 65 -16.85 -25.80 -22.25
C GLU A 65 -17.31 -27.24 -21.96
N GLN A 66 -16.45 -28.04 -21.34
CA GLN A 66 -16.80 -29.41 -20.94
C GLN A 66 -17.96 -29.42 -19.92
N THR A 67 -17.95 -28.51 -18.95
CA THR A 67 -19.05 -28.36 -17.97
C THR A 67 -20.37 -28.01 -18.65
N ALA A 68 -20.36 -27.13 -19.65
CA ALA A 68 -21.55 -26.79 -20.42
C ALA A 68 -22.09 -28.00 -21.20
N ARG A 69 -21.21 -28.79 -21.84
CA ARG A 69 -21.60 -30.03 -22.53
C ARG A 69 -22.22 -31.06 -21.60
N GLU A 70 -21.71 -31.19 -20.37
CA GLU A 70 -22.29 -32.07 -19.34
C GLU A 70 -23.72 -31.68 -18.95
N HIS A 71 -24.09 -30.41 -19.10
CA HIS A 71 -25.45 -29.90 -18.89
C HIS A 71 -26.31 -29.91 -20.17
N GLY A 72 -25.84 -30.59 -21.22
CA GLY A 72 -26.54 -30.73 -22.49
C GLY A 72 -26.47 -29.49 -23.38
N ALA A 73 -25.55 -28.56 -23.13
CA ALA A 73 -25.42 -27.36 -23.94
C ALA A 73 -24.84 -27.68 -25.33
N LEU A 74 -25.37 -27.01 -26.36
CA LEU A 74 -24.70 -26.91 -27.65
C LEU A 74 -23.56 -25.90 -27.51
N THR A 75 -22.32 -26.32 -27.79
CA THR A 75 -21.12 -25.53 -27.48
C THR A 75 -20.37 -25.08 -28.72
N ALA A 76 -19.77 -23.88 -28.70
CA ALA A 76 -18.83 -23.46 -29.74
C ALA A 76 -17.66 -22.68 -29.13
N TYR A 77 -16.45 -22.96 -29.61
CA TYR A 77 -15.21 -22.35 -29.16
C TYR A 77 -14.53 -21.60 -30.31
N VAL A 78 -14.44 -20.28 -30.22
CA VAL A 78 -13.80 -19.41 -31.23
C VAL A 78 -12.55 -18.79 -30.61
N ASP A 79 -11.42 -18.96 -31.28
CA ASP A 79 -10.14 -18.33 -30.94
C ASP A 79 -9.79 -17.22 -31.96
N ASP A 80 -8.52 -16.79 -31.98
CA ASP A 80 -8.03 -15.75 -32.88
C ASP A 80 -7.86 -16.19 -34.35
N SER A 81 -8.29 -17.41 -34.68
CA SER A 81 -8.38 -17.90 -36.06
C SER A 81 -9.49 -17.21 -36.87
N ALA A 82 -10.52 -16.70 -36.19
CA ALA A 82 -11.62 -15.96 -36.81
C ALA A 82 -11.34 -14.47 -36.80
N GLY A 83 -11.12 -13.84 -37.95
CA GLY A 83 -10.76 -12.42 -38.07
C GLY A 83 -11.95 -11.46 -38.17
N SER A 84 -13.17 -11.95 -38.17
CA SER A 84 -14.38 -11.12 -38.32
C SER A 84 -15.61 -11.77 -37.68
N VAL A 85 -16.69 -11.00 -37.48
CA VAL A 85 -17.97 -11.52 -36.97
C VAL A 85 -18.52 -12.65 -37.86
N PRO A 86 -18.55 -12.55 -39.20
CA PRO A 86 -18.99 -13.65 -40.07
C PRO A 86 -18.12 -14.91 -39.94
N GLU A 87 -16.81 -14.76 -39.77
CA GLU A 87 -15.90 -15.89 -39.55
C GLU A 87 -16.15 -16.56 -38.19
N ALA A 88 -16.43 -15.78 -37.15
CA ALA A 88 -16.84 -16.33 -35.86
C ALA A 88 -18.18 -17.09 -35.96
N MET A 89 -19.19 -16.53 -36.64
CA MET A 89 -20.47 -17.22 -36.91
C MET A 89 -20.27 -18.51 -37.70
N ALA A 90 -19.39 -18.50 -38.70
CA ALA A 90 -19.04 -19.69 -39.47
C ALA A 90 -18.40 -20.77 -38.61
N GLU A 91 -17.50 -20.39 -37.71
CA GLU A 91 -16.84 -21.32 -36.80
C GLU A 91 -17.85 -21.91 -35.80
N ILE A 92 -18.76 -21.09 -35.28
CA ILE A 92 -19.87 -21.54 -34.44
C ILE A 92 -20.76 -22.53 -35.21
N SER A 93 -21.19 -22.19 -36.42
CA SER A 93 -22.04 -23.06 -37.26
C SER A 93 -21.36 -24.40 -37.54
N ARG A 94 -20.06 -24.37 -37.87
CA ARG A 94 -19.26 -25.58 -38.12
C ARG A 94 -19.22 -26.51 -36.91
N GLN A 95 -19.02 -25.95 -35.71
CA GLN A 95 -18.97 -26.73 -34.47
C GLN A 95 -20.35 -27.24 -34.06
N PHE A 96 -21.40 -26.47 -34.27
CA PHE A 96 -22.78 -26.92 -34.04
C PHE A 96 -23.14 -28.07 -34.98
N ALA A 97 -22.73 -27.99 -36.26
CA ALA A 97 -22.95 -29.05 -37.23
C ALA A 97 -22.25 -30.35 -36.82
N ALA A 98 -21.05 -30.26 -36.23
CA ALA A 98 -20.33 -31.41 -35.67
C ALA A 98 -21.06 -32.04 -34.46
N GLN A 99 -21.89 -31.27 -33.75
CA GLN A 99 -22.76 -31.71 -32.67
C GLN A 99 -24.17 -32.10 -33.15
N GLY A 100 -24.39 -32.19 -34.48
CA GLY A 100 -25.66 -32.63 -35.07
C GLY A 100 -26.67 -31.51 -35.36
N ARG A 101 -26.33 -30.24 -35.09
CA ARG A 101 -27.20 -29.08 -35.36
C ARG A 101 -26.67 -28.25 -36.52
N ARG A 102 -27.34 -28.30 -37.68
CA ARG A 102 -26.97 -27.47 -38.84
C ARG A 102 -27.80 -26.20 -38.90
N LEU A 103 -27.14 -25.05 -39.02
CA LEU A 103 -27.75 -23.74 -39.26
C LEU A 103 -27.81 -23.54 -40.78
N LYS A 104 -28.81 -24.15 -41.43
CA LYS A 104 -28.83 -24.36 -42.89
C LYS A 104 -28.91 -23.04 -43.64
N GLU A 105 -29.69 -22.10 -43.15
CA GLU A 105 -29.85 -20.81 -43.82
C GLU A 105 -28.64 -19.92 -43.61
N LEU A 106 -28.07 -19.92 -42.39
CA LEU A 106 -26.82 -19.25 -42.09
C LEU A 106 -25.66 -19.82 -42.92
N ASP A 107 -25.50 -21.14 -43.01
CA ASP A 107 -24.45 -21.78 -43.81
C ASP A 107 -24.53 -21.37 -45.28
N ARG A 108 -25.75 -21.27 -45.83
CA ARG A 108 -25.99 -20.79 -47.20
C ARG A 108 -25.55 -19.33 -47.36
N LEU A 109 -25.93 -18.46 -46.44
CA LEU A 109 -25.59 -17.03 -46.50
C LEU A 109 -24.11 -16.77 -46.22
N LEU A 110 -23.47 -17.56 -45.35
CA LEU A 110 -22.02 -17.51 -45.12
C LEU A 110 -21.23 -17.98 -46.35
N ALA A 111 -21.71 -19.01 -47.04
CA ALA A 111 -21.12 -19.45 -48.31
C ALA A 111 -21.23 -18.34 -49.38
N ALA A 112 -22.43 -17.76 -49.54
CA ALA A 112 -22.66 -16.62 -50.43
C ALA A 112 -21.79 -15.41 -50.06
N HIS A 113 -21.68 -15.09 -48.77
CA HIS A 113 -20.80 -14.02 -48.28
C HIS A 113 -19.34 -14.26 -48.68
N ARG A 114 -18.81 -15.48 -48.49
CA ARG A 114 -17.43 -15.80 -48.89
C ARG A 114 -17.21 -15.69 -50.40
N GLU A 115 -18.16 -16.18 -51.19
CA GLU A 115 -18.10 -16.08 -52.65
C GLU A 115 -18.13 -14.63 -53.10
N HIS A 116 -19.12 -13.84 -52.64
CA HIS A 116 -19.26 -12.43 -53.00
C HIS A 116 -18.13 -11.57 -52.45
N ARG A 117 -17.56 -11.91 -51.30
CA ARG A 117 -16.36 -11.26 -50.76
C ARG A 117 -15.15 -11.53 -51.65
N HIS A 118 -14.97 -12.77 -52.12
CA HIS A 118 -13.91 -13.08 -53.07
C HIS A 118 -14.10 -12.34 -54.41
N GLU A 119 -15.34 -12.26 -54.90
CA GLU A 119 -15.68 -11.46 -56.08
C GLU A 119 -15.41 -9.96 -55.87
N ALA A 120 -15.71 -9.43 -54.68
CA ALA A 120 -15.45 -8.06 -54.30
C ALA A 120 -13.95 -7.75 -54.16
N GLU A 121 -13.17 -8.68 -53.60
CA GLU A 121 -11.71 -8.61 -53.54
C GLU A 121 -11.09 -8.56 -54.94
N LEU A 122 -11.56 -9.41 -55.85
CA LEU A 122 -11.15 -9.38 -57.26
C LEU A 122 -11.56 -8.07 -57.96
N ALA A 123 -12.74 -7.53 -57.65
CA ALA A 123 -13.17 -6.24 -58.17
C ALA A 123 -12.35 -5.07 -57.60
N ALA A 124 -11.96 -5.14 -56.32
CA ALA A 124 -11.11 -4.16 -55.66
C ALA A 124 -9.71 -4.12 -56.29
N LEU A 125 -9.13 -5.29 -56.53
CA LEU A 125 -7.86 -5.44 -57.24
C LEU A 125 -7.93 -4.87 -58.67
N ALA A 126 -9.05 -5.09 -59.37
CA ALA A 126 -9.25 -4.52 -60.71
C ALA A 126 -9.43 -2.98 -60.72
N VAL A 127 -10.01 -2.39 -59.67
CA VAL A 127 -10.11 -0.93 -59.49
C VAL A 127 -8.74 -0.32 -59.15
N LEU A 128 -7.91 -1.05 -58.42
CA LEU A 128 -6.53 -0.66 -58.12
C LEU A 128 -5.62 -0.69 -59.34
N ASP A 129 -5.81 -1.66 -60.24
CA ASP A 129 -5.05 -1.76 -61.50
C ASP A 129 -5.47 -0.71 -62.54
N THR A 130 -6.59 0.01 -62.35
CA THR A 130 -7.09 1.05 -63.28
C THR A 130 -6.83 2.49 -62.82
N ALA A 131 -6.10 2.69 -61.71
CA ALA A 131 -5.71 4.04 -61.27
C ALA A 131 -4.72 4.69 -62.26
N PRO A 132 -4.92 5.95 -62.68
CA PRO A 132 -4.05 6.59 -63.68
C PRO A 132 -2.62 6.79 -63.14
N GLU A 133 -1.63 6.46 -63.97
CA GLU A 133 -0.21 6.77 -63.73
C GLU A 133 0.00 8.29 -63.74
N GLU A 134 0.08 8.94 -62.58
CA GLU A 134 0.68 10.27 -62.47
C GLU A 134 2.18 10.19 -62.17
N THR A 135 2.93 10.62 -63.19
CA THR A 135 4.37 10.83 -63.39
C THR A 135 5.30 11.07 -62.19
N GLY A 136 6.40 10.29 -62.10
CA GLY A 136 7.67 10.66 -61.43
C GLY A 136 8.60 9.47 -61.11
N PRO A 137 9.91 9.49 -61.43
CA PRO A 137 10.75 8.29 -61.39
C PRO A 137 11.45 8.10 -60.03
N SER A 138 11.19 6.97 -59.36
CA SER A 138 12.26 6.28 -58.61
C SER A 138 12.00 4.78 -58.53
N THR A 139 12.94 4.05 -59.10
CA THR A 139 13.04 2.59 -59.11
C THR A 139 13.36 2.11 -57.69
N GLY A 140 12.31 1.93 -56.89
CA GLY A 140 12.38 1.43 -55.51
C GLY A 140 11.02 1.31 -54.83
N GLY A 141 10.00 2.03 -55.29
CA GLY A 141 8.65 2.05 -54.69
C GLY A 141 7.63 1.05 -55.22
N ARG A 142 8.02 0.08 -56.06
CA ARG A 142 7.08 -0.81 -56.79
C ARG A 142 6.41 -1.93 -55.97
N MET A 143 6.57 -1.97 -54.64
CA MET A 143 5.90 -2.96 -53.77
C MET A 143 4.88 -2.40 -52.77
N VAL A 144 4.58 -1.09 -52.78
CA VAL A 144 3.75 -0.47 -51.72
C VAL A 144 2.27 -0.28 -52.10
N ALA A 145 1.89 -0.36 -53.37
CA ALA A 145 0.49 -0.08 -53.76
C ALA A 145 -0.52 -1.21 -53.49
N ARG A 146 -0.09 -2.42 -53.10
CA ARG A 146 -1.01 -3.54 -52.81
C ARG A 146 -1.51 -3.59 -51.36
N ALA A 147 -0.92 -2.85 -50.43
CA ALA A 147 -1.26 -2.91 -49.01
C ALA A 147 -2.26 -1.81 -48.55
N GLY A 148 -2.37 -0.69 -49.29
CA GLY A 148 -3.06 0.51 -48.80
C GLY A 148 -4.59 0.49 -48.81
N VAL A 149 -5.25 -0.34 -49.62
CA VAL A 149 -6.73 -0.35 -49.72
C VAL A 149 -7.39 -1.20 -48.63
N VAL A 150 -6.63 -2.09 -47.99
CA VAL A 150 -7.11 -2.86 -46.82
C VAL A 150 -7.40 -1.91 -45.63
N ALA A 151 -6.81 -0.72 -45.60
CA ALA A 151 -6.98 0.26 -44.53
C ALA A 151 -8.34 1.03 -44.56
N ALA A 152 -9.16 0.90 -45.60
CA ALA A 152 -10.45 1.59 -45.70
C ALA A 152 -11.65 0.80 -45.15
N GLY A 153 -11.43 -0.39 -44.56
CA GLY A 153 -12.48 -1.12 -43.83
C GLY A 153 -13.64 -1.67 -44.68
N MET A 154 -13.51 -1.73 -46.01
CA MET A 154 -14.59 -2.24 -46.89
C MET A 154 -14.38 -3.67 -47.42
N VAL A 155 -13.26 -4.32 -47.09
CA VAL A 155 -13.06 -5.77 -47.17
C VAL A 155 -12.22 -6.20 -45.96
N PRO A 156 -12.71 -7.06 -45.04
CA PRO A 156 -12.09 -7.24 -43.74
C PRO A 156 -10.92 -8.24 -43.76
N VAL A 157 -9.73 -7.83 -44.23
CA VAL A 157 -8.48 -8.53 -43.89
C VAL A 157 -7.87 -7.82 -42.68
N VAL A 158 -7.84 -8.51 -41.53
CA VAL A 158 -7.24 -7.98 -40.30
C VAL A 158 -5.72 -7.97 -40.45
N GLY A 159 -5.13 -6.77 -40.48
CA GLY A 159 -3.70 -6.54 -40.34
C GLY A 159 -3.45 -5.10 -39.87
N PRO A 160 -2.64 -4.85 -38.83
CA PRO A 160 -2.49 -3.51 -38.25
C PRO A 160 -1.40 -2.73 -38.99
N LEU A 161 -1.77 -1.99 -40.04
CA LEU A 161 -0.93 -0.93 -40.60
C LEU A 161 -1.84 0.24 -41.03
N ALA A 162 -2.00 1.21 -40.14
CA ALA A 162 -2.60 2.50 -40.48
C ALA A 162 -1.60 3.60 -40.11
N GLY A 163 -0.80 4.01 -41.09
CA GLY A 163 0.06 5.16 -41.00
C GLY A 163 0.36 5.68 -42.40
N MET A 164 0.01 6.95 -42.64
CA MET A 164 0.41 7.80 -43.78
C MET A 164 -0.39 7.69 -45.09
N LEU A 165 -1.70 8.00 -45.07
CA LEU A 165 -2.45 8.37 -46.29
C LEU A 165 -3.44 9.52 -46.01
N ASP A 166 -3.63 10.38 -47.02
CA ASP A 166 -4.50 11.56 -46.98
C ASP A 166 -6.00 11.17 -47.07
N ALA A 167 -6.85 11.78 -46.24
CA ALA A 167 -8.23 11.36 -46.04
C ALA A 167 -9.12 11.57 -47.28
N GLU A 168 -8.84 12.59 -48.10
CA GLU A 168 -9.57 12.87 -49.34
C GLU A 168 -9.24 11.86 -50.45
N GLN A 169 -7.99 11.39 -50.53
CA GLN A 169 -7.58 10.37 -51.51
C GLN A 169 -8.18 8.99 -51.21
N LEU A 170 -8.28 8.65 -49.92
CA LEU A 170 -8.97 7.44 -49.46
C LEU A 170 -10.47 7.46 -49.76
N ALA A 171 -11.13 8.61 -49.60
CA ALA A 171 -12.56 8.77 -49.91
C ALA A 171 -12.84 8.55 -51.42
N GLY A 172 -12.03 9.13 -52.31
CA GLY A 172 -12.20 8.96 -53.76
C GLY A 172 -11.97 7.52 -54.26
N VAL A 173 -11.06 6.76 -53.62
CA VAL A 173 -10.88 5.33 -53.90
C VAL A 173 -12.05 4.51 -53.34
N ALA A 174 -12.52 4.84 -52.14
CA ALA A 174 -13.67 4.18 -51.51
C ALA A 174 -14.97 4.38 -52.31
N ASP A 175 -15.22 5.57 -52.85
CA ASP A 175 -16.42 5.85 -53.66
C ASP A 175 -16.40 5.10 -55.00
N ARG A 176 -15.25 5.00 -55.66
CA ARG A 176 -15.08 4.19 -56.88
C ARG A 176 -15.24 2.71 -56.61
N LEU A 177 -14.68 2.22 -55.50
CA LEU A 177 -14.85 0.84 -55.05
C LEU A 177 -16.34 0.55 -54.80
N ARG A 178 -17.01 1.43 -54.06
CA ARG A 178 -18.45 1.31 -53.75
C ARG A 178 -19.32 1.32 -55.01
N ALA A 179 -19.03 2.20 -55.98
CA ALA A 179 -19.73 2.24 -57.26
C ALA A 179 -19.50 0.95 -58.08
N SER A 180 -18.27 0.42 -58.08
CA SER A 180 -17.92 -0.86 -58.75
C SER A 180 -18.66 -2.04 -58.15
N LEU A 181 -18.76 -2.09 -56.81
CA LEU A 181 -19.52 -3.12 -56.10
C LEU A 181 -21.03 -3.00 -56.39
N VAL A 182 -21.60 -1.79 -56.37
CA VAL A 182 -23.01 -1.55 -56.72
C VAL A 182 -23.33 -1.97 -58.16
N ALA A 183 -22.43 -1.74 -59.11
CA ALA A 183 -22.63 -2.13 -60.51
C ALA A 183 -22.56 -3.66 -60.72
N ARG A 184 -21.82 -4.37 -59.87
CA ARG A 184 -21.56 -5.81 -59.99
C ARG A 184 -22.59 -6.66 -59.26
N PHE A 185 -23.06 -6.22 -58.10
CA PHE A 185 -24.12 -6.88 -57.34
C PHE A 185 -25.49 -6.33 -57.72
N ARG A 186 -26.28 -7.12 -58.46
CA ARG A 186 -27.62 -6.72 -58.93
C ARG A 186 -28.68 -6.71 -57.83
N ASN A 187 -28.44 -7.42 -56.73
CA ASN A 187 -29.32 -7.51 -55.58
C ASN A 187 -28.79 -6.65 -54.43
N HIS A 188 -29.68 -5.87 -53.81
CA HIS A 188 -29.35 -5.05 -52.65
C HIS A 188 -28.95 -5.89 -51.43
N GLU A 189 -29.47 -7.11 -51.31
CA GLU A 189 -29.16 -8.04 -50.23
C GLU A 189 -27.75 -8.64 -50.37
N ASP A 190 -27.36 -9.05 -51.58
CA ASP A 190 -26.00 -9.55 -51.88
C ASP A 190 -24.94 -8.47 -51.67
N LEU A 191 -25.26 -7.22 -52.03
CA LEU A 191 -24.39 -6.07 -51.76
C LEU A 191 -24.23 -5.81 -50.25
N ARG A 192 -25.32 -5.93 -49.49
CA ARG A 192 -25.29 -5.81 -48.02
C ARG A 192 -24.52 -6.96 -47.37
N LEU A 193 -24.63 -8.17 -47.90
CA LEU A 193 -23.81 -9.31 -47.46
C LEU A 193 -22.32 -9.03 -47.60
N VAL A 194 -21.86 -8.19 -48.54
CA VAL A 194 -20.45 -7.82 -48.65
C VAL A 194 -20.09 -6.62 -47.77
N LEU A 195 -20.91 -5.56 -47.79
CA LEU A 195 -20.56 -4.27 -47.17
C LEU A 195 -20.90 -4.16 -45.68
N ALA A 196 -21.92 -4.88 -45.22
CA ALA A 196 -22.39 -4.90 -43.83
C ALA A 196 -22.94 -6.29 -43.50
N PRO A 197 -22.11 -7.35 -43.61
CA PRO A 197 -22.54 -8.74 -43.49
C PRO A 197 -23.29 -9.02 -42.18
N GLU A 198 -22.91 -8.37 -41.08
CA GLU A 198 -23.54 -8.50 -39.78
C GLU A 198 -25.03 -8.10 -39.79
N GLN A 199 -25.47 -7.16 -40.64
CA GLN A 199 -26.88 -6.76 -40.73
C GLN A 199 -27.76 -7.84 -41.38
N VAL A 200 -27.17 -8.72 -42.20
CA VAL A 200 -27.89 -9.81 -42.88
C VAL A 200 -27.73 -11.13 -42.14
N LEU A 201 -26.51 -11.42 -41.66
CA LEU A 201 -26.18 -12.70 -41.03
C LEU A 201 -26.66 -12.78 -39.59
N THR A 202 -26.59 -11.70 -38.80
CA THR A 202 -26.95 -11.71 -37.36
C THR A 202 -28.41 -12.12 -37.14
N PRO A 203 -29.41 -11.57 -37.87
CA PRO A 203 -30.80 -11.98 -37.67
C PRO A 203 -31.07 -13.45 -37.97
N VAL A 204 -30.43 -13.99 -39.01
CA VAL A 204 -30.55 -15.41 -39.37
C VAL A 204 -29.86 -16.28 -38.32
N PHE A 205 -28.66 -15.89 -37.88
CA PHE A 205 -27.94 -16.56 -36.81
C PHE A 205 -28.78 -16.64 -35.53
N LEU A 206 -29.31 -15.52 -35.03
CA LEU A 206 -30.09 -15.49 -33.79
C LEU A 206 -31.40 -16.29 -33.89
N ARG A 207 -32.06 -16.28 -35.05
CA ARG A 207 -33.25 -17.08 -35.29
C ARG A 207 -32.93 -18.58 -35.29
N GLU A 208 -31.92 -19.03 -36.04
CA GLU A 208 -31.55 -20.46 -36.08
C GLU A 208 -30.90 -20.94 -34.77
N LEU A 209 -30.30 -20.03 -33.99
CA LEU A 209 -29.82 -20.24 -32.62
C LEU A 209 -30.98 -20.49 -31.65
N SER A 210 -32.11 -19.81 -31.85
CA SER A 210 -33.33 -19.95 -31.03
C SER A 210 -34.11 -21.22 -31.32
N ASP A 211 -33.96 -21.77 -32.53
CA ASP A 211 -34.68 -22.95 -33.01
C ASP A 211 -34.03 -24.29 -32.57
N THR A 212 -33.49 -24.39 -31.35
CA THR A 212 -32.76 -25.58 -30.89
C THR A 212 -33.52 -26.38 -29.83
N ASP A 213 -33.46 -27.72 -29.91
CA ASP A 213 -33.96 -28.62 -28.86
C ASP A 213 -32.96 -28.77 -27.68
N ALA A 214 -31.76 -28.21 -27.82
CA ALA A 214 -30.77 -28.23 -26.76
C ALA A 214 -31.24 -27.32 -25.59
N PRO A 215 -31.15 -27.78 -24.33
CA PRO A 215 -31.59 -26.99 -23.18
C PRO A 215 -30.78 -25.69 -22.99
N TRP A 216 -29.54 -25.67 -23.48
CA TRP A 216 -28.62 -24.55 -23.34
C TRP A 216 -27.77 -24.37 -24.60
N THR A 217 -27.28 -23.15 -24.81
CA THR A 217 -26.24 -22.84 -25.79
C THR A 217 -25.10 -22.13 -25.07
N ALA A 218 -23.85 -22.55 -25.29
CA ALA A 218 -22.69 -21.89 -24.68
C ALA A 218 -21.64 -21.53 -25.73
N LEU A 219 -21.31 -20.24 -25.81
CA LEU A 219 -20.33 -19.70 -26.75
C LEU A 219 -19.07 -19.29 -25.98
N PHE A 220 -17.90 -19.78 -26.41
CA PHE A 220 -16.60 -19.50 -25.80
C PHE A 220 -15.75 -18.72 -26.79
N LEU A 221 -15.30 -17.52 -26.40
CA LEU A 221 -14.51 -16.62 -27.24
C LEU A 221 -13.17 -16.35 -26.54
N ASP A 222 -12.11 -16.99 -27.02
CA ASP A 222 -10.75 -16.90 -26.46
C ASP A 222 -9.91 -15.84 -27.20
N THR A 223 -8.78 -15.46 -26.61
CA THR A 223 -7.87 -14.44 -27.14
C THR A 223 -8.58 -13.11 -27.43
N TYR A 224 -9.45 -12.71 -26.50
CA TYR A 224 -10.35 -11.56 -26.63
C TYR A 224 -9.62 -10.22 -26.72
N GLU A 225 -8.34 -10.16 -26.36
CA GLU A 225 -7.47 -9.01 -26.65
C GLU A 225 -7.27 -8.77 -28.16
N ARG A 226 -7.41 -9.80 -29.00
CA ARG A 226 -7.31 -9.72 -30.46
C ARG A 226 -8.69 -9.68 -31.13
N THR A 227 -9.63 -10.46 -30.60
CA THR A 227 -10.96 -10.63 -31.22
C THR A 227 -11.99 -9.61 -30.71
N GLY A 228 -11.77 -9.05 -29.52
CA GLY A 228 -12.63 -8.06 -28.88
C GLY A 228 -12.90 -6.77 -29.70
N PRO A 229 -11.94 -6.17 -30.42
CA PRO A 229 -12.20 -4.96 -31.20
C PRO A 229 -13.39 -5.05 -32.17
N TYR A 230 -13.65 -6.22 -32.77
CA TYR A 230 -14.81 -6.43 -33.65
C TYR A 230 -15.92 -7.27 -33.02
N LEU A 231 -15.62 -8.19 -32.09
CA LEU A 231 -16.65 -8.99 -31.41
C LEU A 231 -17.37 -8.23 -30.29
N ASP A 232 -16.68 -7.35 -29.56
CA ASP A 232 -17.25 -6.70 -28.37
C ASP A 232 -18.38 -5.71 -28.69
N PRO A 233 -18.30 -4.88 -29.76
CA PRO A 233 -19.44 -4.08 -30.19
C PRO A 233 -20.63 -4.94 -30.66
N TRP A 234 -20.36 -6.03 -31.38
CA TRP A 234 -21.40 -6.95 -31.90
C TRP A 234 -22.10 -7.72 -30.78
N LEU A 235 -21.35 -8.25 -29.80
CA LEU A 235 -21.92 -8.91 -28.62
C LEU A 235 -22.74 -7.93 -27.79
N HIS A 236 -22.24 -6.71 -27.57
CA HIS A 236 -23.01 -5.71 -26.86
C HIS A 236 -24.33 -5.43 -27.56
N GLU A 237 -24.32 -5.16 -28.87
CA GLU A 237 -25.54 -4.89 -29.64
C GLU A 237 -26.54 -6.05 -29.56
N THR A 238 -26.08 -7.29 -29.78
CA THR A 238 -26.94 -8.48 -29.78
C THR A 238 -27.49 -8.86 -28.41
N MET A 239 -26.74 -8.60 -27.33
CA MET A 239 -27.17 -8.96 -25.97
C MET A 239 -28.03 -7.89 -25.30
N THR A 240 -28.01 -6.64 -25.78
CA THR A 240 -28.68 -5.51 -25.13
C THR A 240 -29.82 -4.90 -25.93
N THR A 241 -29.91 -5.23 -27.22
CA THR A 241 -30.93 -4.69 -28.12
C THR A 241 -31.65 -5.82 -28.85
N ASP A 242 -32.87 -5.53 -29.32
CA ASP A 242 -33.69 -6.42 -30.14
C ASP A 242 -33.53 -6.15 -31.65
N ARG A 243 -32.57 -5.29 -32.04
CA ARG A 243 -32.37 -4.80 -33.41
C ARG A 243 -32.28 -5.93 -34.46
N HIS A 244 -31.63 -7.02 -34.09
CA HIS A 244 -31.39 -8.17 -34.98
C HIS A 244 -32.23 -9.39 -34.57
N GLY A 245 -33.20 -9.24 -33.66
CA GLY A 245 -33.88 -10.35 -32.98
C GLY A 245 -33.28 -10.67 -31.61
N GLY A 246 -33.98 -11.51 -30.84
CA GLY A 246 -33.57 -11.85 -29.47
C GLY A 246 -32.57 -13.00 -29.41
N VAL A 247 -31.59 -12.90 -28.51
CA VAL A 247 -30.76 -14.04 -28.09
C VAL A 247 -31.57 -14.91 -27.14
N PRO A 248 -31.59 -16.25 -27.28
CA PRO A 248 -32.26 -17.13 -26.32
C PRO A 248 -31.74 -16.90 -24.91
N ALA A 249 -32.63 -16.78 -23.92
CA ALA A 249 -32.25 -16.61 -22.51
C ALA A 249 -31.43 -17.79 -21.95
N THR A 250 -31.41 -18.93 -22.65
CA THR A 250 -30.56 -20.10 -22.35
C THR A 250 -29.20 -20.05 -23.04
N THR A 251 -28.79 -18.89 -23.55
CA THR A 251 -27.46 -18.67 -24.15
C THR A 251 -26.52 -18.08 -23.12
N VAL A 252 -25.37 -18.73 -22.90
CA VAL A 252 -24.29 -18.26 -22.02
C VAL A 252 -23.06 -17.94 -22.87
N VAL A 253 -22.58 -16.69 -22.80
CA VAL A 253 -21.38 -16.24 -23.53
C VAL A 253 -20.20 -16.14 -22.58
N THR A 254 -19.11 -16.85 -22.87
CA THR A 254 -17.87 -16.79 -22.10
C THR A 254 -16.77 -16.17 -22.95
N THR A 255 -16.13 -15.13 -22.44
CA THR A 255 -15.05 -14.41 -23.14
C THR A 255 -13.77 -14.51 -22.31
N ALA A 256 -12.60 -14.68 -22.94
CA ALA A 256 -11.31 -14.70 -22.25
C ALA A 256 -10.29 -13.75 -22.85
N GLY A 257 -9.83 -12.77 -22.06
CA GLY A 257 -8.90 -11.74 -22.51
C GLY A 257 -7.80 -11.41 -21.50
N ARG A 258 -7.01 -10.37 -21.79
CA ARG A 258 -5.97 -9.88 -20.86
C ARG A 258 -6.47 -8.81 -19.90
N THR A 259 -7.44 -8.02 -20.35
CA THR A 259 -7.96 -6.85 -19.65
C THR A 259 -9.39 -7.07 -19.19
N PRO A 260 -9.85 -6.34 -18.15
CA PRO A 260 -11.27 -6.28 -17.81
C PRO A 260 -12.12 -5.76 -18.99
N LEU A 261 -13.44 -5.95 -18.91
CA LEU A 261 -14.38 -5.34 -19.84
C LEU A 261 -14.33 -3.82 -19.77
N ASP A 262 -14.55 -3.16 -20.91
CA ASP A 262 -14.66 -1.71 -21.01
C ASP A 262 -15.84 -1.21 -20.15
N PRO A 263 -15.58 -0.45 -19.06
CA PRO A 263 -16.63 0.05 -18.19
C PRO A 263 -17.61 0.99 -18.91
N ALA A 264 -17.17 1.71 -19.95
CA ALA A 264 -18.04 2.63 -20.70
C ALA A 264 -19.11 1.87 -21.50
N ARG A 265 -18.83 0.63 -21.89
CA ARG A 265 -19.75 -0.22 -22.65
C ARG A 265 -20.54 -1.17 -21.77
N TRP A 266 -19.88 -1.83 -20.82
CA TRP A 266 -20.47 -2.92 -20.03
C TRP A 266 -20.86 -2.52 -18.61
N GLY A 267 -20.53 -1.30 -18.14
CA GLY A 267 -20.75 -0.87 -16.76
C GLY A 267 -22.23 -0.89 -16.32
N GLY A 268 -23.16 -0.62 -17.23
CA GLY A 268 -24.60 -0.68 -16.96
C GLY A 268 -25.18 -2.09 -16.86
N LEU A 269 -24.37 -3.14 -17.12
CA LEU A 269 -24.80 -4.53 -17.20
C LEU A 269 -24.08 -5.44 -16.20
N ALA A 270 -23.43 -4.85 -15.19
CA ALA A 270 -22.59 -5.58 -14.23
C ALA A 270 -23.35 -6.75 -13.55
N ASP A 271 -24.65 -6.60 -13.28
CA ASP A 271 -25.47 -7.64 -12.65
C ASP A 271 -25.70 -8.88 -13.53
N PHE A 272 -25.52 -8.75 -14.85
CA PHE A 272 -25.72 -9.81 -15.83
C PHE A 272 -24.41 -10.49 -16.27
N VAL A 273 -23.27 -9.95 -15.82
CA VAL A 273 -21.93 -10.40 -16.18
C VAL A 273 -21.22 -10.94 -14.93
N ALA A 274 -20.68 -12.15 -15.02
CA ALA A 274 -19.73 -12.66 -14.04
C ALA A 274 -18.31 -12.33 -14.48
N ASP A 275 -17.61 -11.50 -13.71
CA ASP A 275 -16.21 -11.15 -13.94
C ASP A 275 -15.27 -12.09 -13.16
N PHE A 276 -14.36 -12.77 -13.87
CA PHE A 276 -13.40 -13.74 -13.35
C PHE A 276 -11.96 -13.25 -13.53
N PRO A 277 -11.44 -12.40 -12.62
CA PRO A 277 -10.04 -11.98 -12.61
C PRO A 277 -9.13 -13.11 -12.13
N LEU A 278 -8.27 -13.62 -13.01
CA LEU A 278 -7.35 -14.71 -12.71
C LEU A 278 -5.96 -14.21 -12.29
N ALA A 279 -5.59 -14.47 -11.04
CA ALA A 279 -4.23 -14.37 -10.50
C ALA A 279 -3.43 -15.68 -10.70
N PRO A 280 -2.11 -15.78 -10.45
CA PRO A 280 -1.43 -17.08 -10.34
C PRO A 280 -2.14 -18.03 -9.37
N PHE A 281 -1.89 -19.33 -9.48
CA PHE A 281 -2.41 -20.29 -8.52
C PHE A 281 -1.91 -19.98 -7.12
N THR A 282 -2.82 -20.12 -6.16
CA THR A 282 -2.45 -20.24 -4.76
C THR A 282 -1.58 -21.48 -4.55
N GLU A 283 -0.78 -21.49 -3.49
CA GLU A 283 0.07 -22.64 -3.16
C GLU A 283 -0.72 -23.96 -3.07
N PRO A 284 -1.92 -24.03 -2.46
CA PRO A 284 -2.76 -25.24 -2.49
C PRO A 284 -3.19 -25.66 -3.90
N GLU A 285 -3.53 -24.73 -4.79
CA GLU A 285 -3.91 -25.03 -6.17
C GLU A 285 -2.72 -25.55 -6.98
N ALA A 286 -1.55 -24.93 -6.84
CA ALA A 286 -0.33 -25.34 -7.51
C ALA A 286 0.16 -26.71 -7.00
N ARG A 287 0.12 -26.95 -5.68
CA ARG A 287 0.37 -28.28 -5.08
C ARG A 287 -0.62 -29.32 -5.59
N GLY A 288 -1.89 -28.96 -5.69
CA GLY A 288 -2.91 -29.83 -6.23
C GLY A 288 -2.66 -30.22 -7.69
N LEU A 289 -2.25 -29.27 -8.54
CA LEU A 289 -1.87 -29.52 -9.93
C LEU A 289 -0.65 -30.46 -10.01
N LEU A 290 0.37 -30.22 -9.18
CA LEU A 290 1.57 -31.07 -9.11
C LEU A 290 1.23 -32.50 -8.69
N ALA A 291 0.41 -32.65 -7.64
CA ALA A 291 -0.05 -33.95 -7.17
C ALA A 291 -0.85 -34.71 -8.24
N ALA A 292 -1.72 -34.03 -9.00
CA ALA A 292 -2.45 -34.64 -10.11
C ALA A 292 -1.55 -35.13 -11.25
N LYS A 293 -0.35 -34.54 -11.40
CA LYS A 293 0.68 -34.94 -12.36
C LYS A 293 1.70 -35.92 -11.75
N GLY A 294 1.48 -36.39 -10.53
CA GLY A 294 2.34 -37.35 -9.84
C GLY A 294 3.58 -36.75 -9.15
N VAL A 295 3.73 -35.43 -9.14
CA VAL A 295 4.81 -34.73 -8.44
C VAL A 295 4.37 -34.42 -7.01
N THR A 296 4.89 -35.19 -6.04
CA THR A 296 4.44 -35.13 -4.64
C THR A 296 5.59 -35.02 -3.62
N ALA A 297 6.84 -35.17 -4.05
CA ALA A 297 7.99 -35.02 -3.16
C ALA A 297 8.17 -33.54 -2.79
N GLU A 298 8.07 -33.21 -1.49
CA GLU A 298 8.05 -31.82 -1.01
C GLU A 298 9.26 -30.98 -1.51
N PRO A 299 10.51 -31.48 -1.53
CA PRO A 299 11.63 -30.70 -2.06
C PRO A 299 11.47 -30.32 -3.54
N VAL A 300 10.84 -31.19 -4.32
CA VAL A 300 10.57 -30.95 -5.76
C VAL A 300 9.41 -29.97 -5.92
N VAL A 301 8.38 -30.10 -5.08
CA VAL A 301 7.21 -29.21 -5.06
C VAL A 301 7.64 -27.79 -4.69
N GLU A 302 8.42 -27.62 -3.62
CA GLU A 302 8.97 -26.32 -3.21
C GLU A 302 9.80 -25.69 -4.32
N GLU A 303 10.65 -26.46 -5.00
CA GLU A 303 11.47 -25.96 -6.10
C GLU A 303 10.60 -25.54 -7.30
N VAL A 304 9.60 -26.32 -7.70
CA VAL A 304 8.67 -25.93 -8.77
C VAL A 304 7.90 -24.66 -8.38
N LEU A 305 7.40 -24.54 -7.15
CA LEU A 305 6.70 -23.33 -6.69
C LEU A 305 7.62 -22.11 -6.72
N ARG A 306 8.86 -22.26 -6.24
CA ARG A 306 9.90 -21.22 -6.26
C ARG A 306 10.26 -20.80 -7.69
N LEU A 307 10.33 -21.74 -8.63
CA LEU A 307 10.67 -21.47 -10.03
C LEU A 307 9.53 -20.80 -10.80
N THR A 308 8.29 -21.14 -10.49
CA THR A 308 7.12 -20.75 -11.28
C THR A 308 6.32 -19.58 -10.71
N GLY A 309 6.49 -19.27 -9.41
CA GLY A 309 5.68 -18.25 -8.73
C GLY A 309 4.18 -18.58 -8.74
N GLY A 310 3.83 -19.87 -8.78
CA GLY A 310 2.45 -20.34 -8.88
C GLY A 310 1.80 -20.13 -10.26
N LEU A 311 2.55 -19.74 -11.30
CA LEU A 311 1.97 -19.53 -12.63
C LEU A 311 1.53 -20.89 -13.23
N PRO A 312 0.23 -21.15 -13.43
CA PRO A 312 -0.31 -22.47 -13.78
C PRO A 312 0.37 -23.11 -14.98
N VAL A 313 0.67 -22.32 -16.01
CA VAL A 313 1.28 -22.85 -17.23
C VAL A 313 2.71 -23.35 -16.98
N LEU A 314 3.50 -22.67 -16.14
CA LEU A 314 4.87 -23.07 -15.84
C LEU A 314 4.87 -24.24 -14.85
N VAL A 315 3.95 -24.22 -13.87
CA VAL A 315 3.73 -25.35 -12.97
C VAL A 315 3.42 -26.62 -13.77
N SER A 316 2.50 -26.54 -14.74
CA SER A 316 2.18 -27.69 -15.60
C SER A 316 3.37 -28.12 -16.46
N THR A 317 4.09 -27.18 -17.07
CA THR A 317 5.26 -27.50 -17.92
C THR A 317 6.36 -28.21 -17.13
N LEU A 318 6.66 -27.77 -15.90
CA LEU A 318 7.64 -28.45 -15.06
C LEU A 318 7.12 -29.76 -14.46
N ALA A 319 5.81 -29.89 -14.25
CA ALA A 319 5.22 -31.14 -13.79
C ALA A 319 5.24 -32.24 -14.87
N GLU A 320 5.18 -31.87 -16.15
CA GLU A 320 5.21 -32.80 -17.29
C GLU A 320 6.53 -33.54 -17.46
N SER A 321 7.64 -32.99 -16.97
CA SER A 321 8.93 -33.68 -16.97
C SER A 321 9.05 -34.75 -15.87
N HIS A 322 8.03 -34.89 -15.02
CA HIS A 322 7.99 -35.83 -13.89
C HIS A 322 9.28 -35.81 -13.03
N PRO A 323 9.70 -34.64 -12.51
CA PRO A 323 10.93 -34.52 -11.74
C PRO A 323 10.86 -35.34 -10.45
N THR A 324 11.97 -36.02 -10.13
CA THR A 324 12.09 -36.88 -8.94
C THR A 324 12.98 -36.29 -7.85
N ALA A 325 13.86 -35.36 -8.22
CA ALA A 325 14.71 -34.56 -7.35
C ALA A 325 14.66 -33.06 -7.75
N PRO A 326 15.01 -32.13 -6.86
CA PRO A 326 15.02 -30.69 -7.17
C PRO A 326 15.90 -30.34 -8.38
N ASP A 327 17.02 -31.05 -8.55
CA ASP A 327 17.95 -30.86 -9.68
C ASP A 327 17.36 -31.31 -11.03
N ASP A 328 16.31 -32.14 -11.02
CA ASP A 328 15.59 -32.57 -12.23
C ASP A 328 14.62 -31.49 -12.74
N VAL A 329 14.37 -30.44 -11.94
CA VAL A 329 13.46 -29.37 -12.28
C VAL A 329 14.19 -28.37 -13.19
N GLY A 330 13.95 -28.46 -14.49
CA GLY A 330 14.54 -27.55 -15.47
C GLY A 330 14.14 -26.09 -15.26
N ASP A 331 14.96 -25.14 -15.72
CA ASP A 331 14.64 -23.70 -15.62
C ASP A 331 13.52 -23.33 -16.60
N PRO A 332 12.30 -22.96 -16.11
CA PRO A 332 11.20 -22.57 -16.98
C PRO A 332 11.38 -21.16 -17.56
N SER A 333 12.40 -20.39 -17.15
CA SER A 333 12.50 -18.95 -17.40
C SER A 333 12.68 -18.61 -18.86
N ALA A 334 13.45 -19.41 -19.62
CA ALA A 334 13.57 -19.24 -21.06
C ALA A 334 12.19 -19.36 -21.74
N THR A 335 11.44 -20.41 -21.40
CA THR A 335 10.08 -20.66 -21.89
C THR A 335 9.07 -19.61 -21.41
N ALA A 336 9.24 -19.07 -20.20
CA ALA A 336 8.39 -18.03 -19.64
C ALA A 336 8.61 -16.69 -20.34
N VAL A 337 9.87 -16.26 -20.50
CA VAL A 337 10.23 -15.04 -21.23
C VAL A 337 9.84 -15.16 -22.70
N ASP A 338 10.09 -16.32 -23.33
CA ASP A 338 9.62 -16.59 -24.69
C ASP A 338 8.11 -16.63 -24.80
N ARG A 339 7.35 -16.91 -23.74
CA ARG A 339 5.89 -16.78 -23.76
C ARG A 339 5.43 -15.34 -23.59
N PHE A 340 6.04 -14.57 -22.68
CA PHE A 340 5.64 -13.18 -22.42
C PHE A 340 6.03 -12.23 -23.55
N LEU A 341 7.17 -12.49 -24.19
CA LEU A 341 7.72 -11.71 -25.29
C LEU A 341 7.70 -12.51 -26.61
N LYS A 342 6.88 -13.56 -26.72
CA LYS A 342 6.80 -14.45 -27.91
C LYS A 342 6.61 -13.68 -29.21
N TRP A 343 5.75 -12.68 -29.12
CA TRP A 343 5.25 -11.91 -30.24
C TRP A 343 6.08 -10.66 -30.52
N GLU A 344 7.11 -10.39 -29.71
CA GLU A 344 8.01 -9.26 -29.92
C GLU A 344 9.25 -9.73 -30.66
N GLU A 345 9.26 -9.47 -31.97
CA GLU A 345 10.33 -9.85 -32.89
C GLU A 345 11.45 -8.80 -32.96
N ASP A 346 11.22 -7.58 -32.47
CA ASP A 346 12.24 -6.53 -32.44
C ASP A 346 13.25 -6.81 -31.30
N PRO A 347 14.53 -7.06 -31.63
CA PRO A 347 15.55 -7.37 -30.64
C PRO A 347 15.80 -6.21 -29.67
N VAL A 348 15.60 -4.95 -30.08
CA VAL A 348 15.79 -3.77 -29.22
C VAL A 348 14.68 -3.68 -28.19
N ARG A 349 13.41 -3.84 -28.61
CA ARG A 349 12.26 -3.88 -27.70
C ARG A 349 12.36 -5.02 -26.70
N ARG A 350 12.79 -6.20 -27.17
CA ARG A 350 13.01 -7.36 -26.32
C ARG A 350 14.10 -7.11 -25.27
N ALA A 351 15.23 -6.52 -25.67
CA ALA A 351 16.32 -6.16 -24.76
C ALA A 351 15.91 -5.07 -23.75
N ALA A 352 15.14 -4.06 -24.20
CA ALA A 352 14.59 -3.02 -23.34
C ALA A 352 13.61 -3.60 -22.31
N ALA A 353 12.70 -4.49 -22.71
CA ALA A 353 11.75 -5.13 -21.80
C ALA A 353 12.46 -5.90 -20.68
N LEU A 354 13.55 -6.59 -20.98
CA LEU A 354 14.35 -7.33 -20.00
C LEU A 354 15.18 -6.40 -19.09
N SER A 355 15.87 -5.42 -19.67
CA SER A 355 16.73 -4.50 -18.90
C SER A 355 15.91 -3.59 -17.98
N CYS A 356 14.73 -3.15 -18.44
CA CYS A 356 13.81 -2.33 -17.66
C CYS A 356 12.98 -3.16 -16.65
N ALA A 357 13.07 -4.49 -16.65
CA ALA A 357 12.54 -5.31 -15.56
C ALA A 357 13.43 -5.27 -14.30
N LEU A 358 14.72 -4.92 -14.44
CA LEU A 358 15.69 -4.91 -13.33
C LEU A 358 15.29 -3.92 -12.21
N PRO A 359 14.95 -2.65 -12.48
CA PRO A 359 14.48 -1.73 -11.45
C PRO A 359 13.13 -2.17 -10.85
N ARG A 360 12.87 -1.81 -9.58
CA ARG A 360 11.58 -2.11 -8.90
C ARG A 360 10.45 -1.16 -9.31
N TRP A 361 10.80 -0.08 -9.99
CA TRP A 361 9.90 0.93 -10.54
C TRP A 361 10.63 1.66 -11.65
N LEU A 362 9.89 2.25 -12.59
CA LEU A 362 10.44 3.07 -13.66
C LEU A 362 9.72 4.42 -13.72
N ASP A 363 10.47 5.47 -13.97
CA ASP A 363 10.01 6.70 -14.62
C ASP A 363 10.85 6.92 -15.88
N GLY A 364 10.74 8.08 -16.52
CA GLY A 364 11.52 8.39 -17.72
C GLY A 364 13.04 8.37 -17.48
N ASP A 365 13.49 8.74 -16.28
CA ASP A 365 14.92 8.82 -15.94
C ASP A 365 15.49 7.45 -15.58
N VAL A 366 14.77 6.65 -14.78
CA VAL A 366 15.14 5.26 -14.51
C VAL A 366 15.07 4.42 -15.79
N PHE A 367 14.08 4.64 -16.65
CA PHE A 367 14.02 3.99 -17.96
C PHE A 367 15.28 4.31 -18.76
N ARG A 368 15.68 5.59 -18.84
CA ARG A 368 16.91 5.99 -19.55
C ARG A 368 18.17 5.37 -18.95
N ALA A 369 18.22 5.23 -17.62
CA ALA A 369 19.35 4.60 -16.93
C ALA A 369 19.41 3.08 -17.14
N ALA A 370 18.26 2.43 -17.31
CA ALA A 370 18.14 0.98 -17.46
C ALA A 370 18.18 0.50 -18.92
N ALA A 371 17.59 1.28 -19.83
CA ALA A 371 17.48 0.95 -21.25
C ALA A 371 18.85 1.13 -21.92
N ASP A 372 19.46 0.01 -22.30
CA ASP A 372 20.70 -0.03 -23.07
C ASP A 372 20.40 0.21 -24.56
N CYS A 373 19.87 1.40 -24.89
CA CYS A 373 19.47 1.75 -26.26
C CYS A 373 19.89 3.19 -26.67
N PRO A 374 19.96 3.47 -28.00
CA PRO A 374 20.33 4.79 -28.50
C PRO A 374 19.34 5.91 -28.08
N PRO A 375 19.80 7.16 -27.89
CA PRO A 375 18.95 8.26 -27.41
C PRO A 375 17.73 8.55 -28.27
N ASP A 376 17.83 8.35 -29.59
CA ASP A 376 16.76 8.55 -30.57
C ASP A 376 15.63 7.53 -30.45
N GLN A 377 15.87 6.39 -29.78
CA GLN A 377 14.87 5.33 -29.59
C GLN A 377 14.25 5.33 -28.20
N LEU A 378 14.75 6.12 -27.25
CA LEU A 378 14.28 6.12 -25.86
C LEU A 378 12.78 6.44 -25.76
N GLU A 379 12.33 7.53 -26.37
CA GLU A 379 10.94 7.99 -26.24
C GLU A 379 9.95 7.00 -26.89
N PRO A 380 10.15 6.53 -28.14
CA PRO A 380 9.29 5.51 -28.73
C PRO A 380 9.28 4.19 -27.94
N LEU A 381 10.43 3.76 -27.41
CA LEU A 381 10.53 2.52 -26.62
C LEU A 381 9.85 2.66 -25.26
N TYR A 382 9.94 3.82 -24.61
CA TYR A 382 9.26 4.07 -23.35
C TYR A 382 7.74 4.09 -23.53
N ALA A 383 7.26 4.75 -24.59
CA ALA A 383 5.84 4.76 -24.94
C ALA A 383 5.32 3.35 -25.26
N TRP A 384 6.08 2.57 -26.02
CA TRP A 384 5.76 1.16 -26.28
C TRP A 384 5.70 0.35 -24.98
N LEU A 385 6.69 0.48 -24.10
CA LEU A 385 6.76 -0.27 -22.84
C LEU A 385 5.59 0.08 -21.90
N ARG A 386 5.16 1.36 -21.87
CA ARG A 386 3.96 1.80 -21.14
C ARG A 386 2.68 1.14 -21.64
N GLY A 387 2.60 0.84 -22.94
CA GLY A 387 1.48 0.13 -23.56
C GLY A 387 1.50 -1.38 -23.30
N MET A 388 2.55 -1.92 -22.66
CA MET A 388 2.66 -3.35 -22.45
C MET A 388 1.72 -3.81 -21.33
N PRO A 389 0.89 -4.83 -21.57
CA PRO A 389 -0.14 -5.31 -20.61
C PRO A 389 0.40 -5.92 -19.29
N PHE A 390 1.71 -6.13 -19.16
CA PHE A 390 2.34 -6.56 -17.90
C PHE A 390 3.03 -5.41 -17.16
N VAL A 391 2.95 -4.19 -17.70
CA VAL A 391 3.43 -2.95 -17.10
C VAL A 391 2.21 -2.14 -16.70
N SER A 392 2.19 -1.66 -15.47
CA SER A 392 1.09 -0.85 -14.95
C SER A 392 1.63 0.41 -14.30
N GLU A 393 0.94 1.51 -14.50
CA GLU A 393 1.21 2.75 -13.78
C GLU A 393 0.58 2.66 -12.38
N ARG A 394 1.38 2.92 -11.33
CA ARG A 394 0.89 3.08 -9.96
C ARG A 394 1.04 4.54 -9.54
N GLY A 395 0.28 4.94 -8.51
CA GLY A 395 0.21 6.33 -8.03
C GLY A 395 1.57 7.03 -8.00
N GLY A 396 1.63 8.24 -8.58
CA GLY A 396 2.86 9.02 -8.72
C GLY A 396 3.57 8.91 -10.09
N GLY A 397 2.93 8.33 -11.11
CA GLY A 397 3.46 8.28 -12.48
C GLY A 397 4.56 7.23 -12.72
N ARG A 398 4.86 6.42 -11.69
CA ARG A 398 5.87 5.35 -11.76
C ARG A 398 5.25 4.07 -12.36
N LEU A 399 5.94 3.49 -13.32
CA LEU A 399 5.60 2.19 -13.90
C LEU A 399 6.14 1.06 -13.04
N ARG A 400 5.38 -0.03 -12.97
CA ARG A 400 5.81 -1.29 -12.36
C ARG A 400 5.45 -2.46 -13.24
N TYR A 401 6.41 -3.37 -13.38
CA TYR A 401 6.17 -4.67 -13.96
C TYR A 401 5.37 -5.50 -12.96
N HIS A 402 4.46 -6.32 -13.48
CA HIS A 402 3.78 -7.31 -12.67
C HIS A 402 4.78 -8.39 -12.22
N ASP A 403 4.77 -8.74 -10.92
CA ASP A 403 5.78 -9.64 -10.32
C ASP A 403 5.89 -10.99 -11.02
N VAL A 404 4.75 -11.54 -11.45
CA VAL A 404 4.62 -12.79 -12.23
C VAL A 404 5.41 -12.79 -13.54
N VAL A 405 5.56 -11.63 -14.18
CA VAL A 405 6.30 -11.48 -15.43
C VAL A 405 7.74 -11.07 -15.14
N ARG A 406 7.93 -10.19 -14.14
CA ARG A 406 9.23 -9.68 -13.72
C ARG A 406 10.14 -10.81 -13.22
N ALA A 407 9.67 -11.66 -12.30
CA ALA A 407 10.51 -12.67 -11.66
C ALA A 407 11.14 -13.66 -12.67
N PRO A 408 10.40 -14.23 -13.65
CA PRO A 408 11.01 -15.04 -14.71
C PRO A 408 11.99 -14.27 -15.60
N MET A 409 11.74 -12.99 -15.89
CA MET A 409 12.68 -12.16 -16.67
C MET A 409 14.01 -11.97 -15.94
N LEU A 410 13.96 -11.64 -14.64
CA LEU A 410 15.15 -11.50 -13.81
C LEU A 410 15.93 -12.82 -13.70
N ARG A 411 15.21 -13.92 -13.52
CA ARG A 411 15.80 -15.26 -13.47
C ARG A 411 16.51 -15.60 -14.78
N ALA A 412 15.87 -15.35 -15.93
CA ALA A 412 16.46 -15.60 -17.24
C ALA A 412 17.75 -14.78 -17.46
N GLU A 413 17.73 -13.50 -17.13
CA GLU A 413 18.91 -12.60 -17.24
C GLU A 413 20.08 -13.10 -16.36
N ARG A 414 19.78 -13.46 -15.11
CA ARG A 414 20.78 -13.96 -14.14
C ARG A 414 21.45 -15.26 -14.61
N HIS A 415 20.68 -16.20 -15.16
CA HIS A 415 21.22 -17.50 -15.61
C HIS A 415 21.95 -17.41 -16.94
N ARG A 416 21.40 -16.64 -17.90
CA ARG A 416 21.98 -16.53 -19.25
C ARG A 416 23.31 -15.79 -19.24
N ALA A 417 23.41 -14.70 -18.49
CA ALA A 417 24.58 -13.83 -18.50
C ALA A 417 24.91 -13.29 -17.08
N PRO A 418 25.38 -14.15 -16.14
CA PRO A 418 25.55 -13.77 -14.73
C PRO A 418 26.53 -12.60 -14.51
N ARG A 419 27.54 -12.46 -15.38
CA ARG A 419 28.47 -11.33 -15.34
C ARG A 419 27.81 -10.03 -15.79
N GLU A 420 27.01 -10.08 -16.86
CA GLU A 420 26.29 -8.91 -17.37
C GLU A 420 25.18 -8.49 -16.40
N TRP A 421 24.46 -9.45 -15.81
CA TRP A 421 23.52 -9.23 -14.71
C TRP A 421 24.18 -8.39 -13.61
N ALA A 422 25.29 -8.87 -13.04
CA ALA A 422 25.97 -8.16 -11.95
C ALA A 422 26.46 -6.77 -12.39
N GLN A 423 26.93 -6.62 -13.64
CA GLN A 423 27.36 -5.32 -14.17
C GLN A 423 26.19 -4.34 -14.34
N ARG A 424 25.03 -4.79 -14.84
CA ARG A 424 23.82 -3.97 -14.98
C ARG A 424 23.29 -3.53 -13.62
N GLN A 425 23.23 -4.45 -12.65
CA GLN A 425 22.85 -4.14 -11.27
C GLN A 425 23.80 -3.09 -10.64
N ARG A 426 25.12 -3.24 -10.78
CA ARG A 426 26.09 -2.23 -10.32
C ARG A 426 25.92 -0.86 -10.97
N ARG A 427 25.58 -0.83 -12.26
CA ARG A 427 25.35 0.43 -12.99
C ARG A 427 24.15 1.16 -12.42
N LEU A 428 23.03 0.46 -12.24
CA LEU A 428 21.83 1.02 -11.63
C LEU A 428 22.10 1.51 -10.20
N ALA A 429 22.80 0.71 -9.38
CA ALA A 429 23.20 1.12 -8.04
C ALA A 429 24.01 2.43 -8.04
N ARG A 430 24.96 2.58 -8.99
CA ARG A 430 25.75 3.81 -9.13
C ARG A 430 24.87 5.00 -9.51
N THR A 431 23.96 4.83 -10.48
CA THR A 431 23.04 5.90 -10.90
C THR A 431 22.15 6.35 -9.74
N PHE A 432 21.55 5.42 -8.99
CA PHE A 432 20.74 5.78 -7.82
C PHE A 432 21.56 6.45 -6.72
N ARG A 433 22.84 6.07 -6.55
CA ARG A 433 23.76 6.76 -5.64
C ARG A 433 24.00 8.21 -6.05
N GLU A 434 24.29 8.45 -7.33
CA GLU A 434 24.54 9.79 -7.85
C GLU A 434 23.32 10.70 -7.61
N TRP A 435 22.11 10.22 -7.92
CA TRP A 435 20.87 10.94 -7.64
C TRP A 435 20.61 11.14 -6.14
N ARG A 436 20.92 10.14 -5.30
CA ARG A 436 20.80 10.25 -3.84
C ARG A 436 21.73 11.32 -3.27
N GLU A 437 22.97 11.36 -3.75
CA GLU A 437 23.97 12.34 -3.32
C GLU A 437 23.59 13.76 -3.76
N GLU A 438 22.98 13.90 -4.93
CA GLU A 438 22.41 15.17 -5.40
C GLU A 438 21.23 15.61 -4.54
N ALA A 439 20.25 14.72 -4.29
CA ALA A 439 19.09 15.01 -3.44
C ALA A 439 19.49 15.34 -1.97
N GLY A 440 20.61 14.81 -1.50
CA GLY A 440 21.10 15.00 -0.14
C GLY A 440 22.05 16.18 0.07
N ARG A 441 22.43 16.92 -0.97
CA ARG A 441 23.57 17.88 -0.91
C ARG A 441 23.41 18.95 0.16
N ASP A 442 22.20 19.44 0.37
CA ASP A 442 21.91 20.56 1.28
C ASP A 442 21.08 20.13 2.51
N LEU A 443 20.93 18.82 2.74
CA LEU A 443 20.17 18.29 3.86
C LEU A 443 21.05 18.13 5.10
N ALA A 444 20.58 18.66 6.24
CA ALA A 444 21.25 18.46 7.53
C ALA A 444 21.16 17.00 8.00
N ASP A 445 20.00 16.35 7.82
CA ASP A 445 19.83 14.90 8.00
C ASP A 445 19.09 14.32 6.79
N PRO A 446 19.79 13.60 5.89
CA PRO A 446 19.17 13.01 4.71
C PRO A 446 18.09 11.96 5.00
N TRP A 447 18.07 11.37 6.20
CA TRP A 447 17.06 10.37 6.56
C TRP A 447 15.66 10.95 6.78
N LEU A 448 15.53 12.27 6.91
CA LEU A 448 14.24 12.94 7.01
C LEU A 448 13.58 13.14 5.63
N ASP A 449 14.36 13.16 4.55
CA ASP A 449 13.85 13.37 3.21
C ASP A 449 13.31 12.06 2.58
N ASP A 450 12.12 12.13 1.99
CA ASP A 450 11.47 10.97 1.35
C ASP A 450 12.20 10.56 0.06
N THR A 451 12.65 11.53 -0.74
CA THR A 451 13.31 11.28 -2.03
C THR A 451 14.65 10.57 -1.82
N TRP A 452 15.44 11.07 -0.87
CA TRP A 452 16.71 10.47 -0.49
C TRP A 452 16.54 9.03 0.00
N ARG A 453 15.51 8.78 0.83
CA ARG A 453 15.19 7.43 1.33
C ARG A 453 14.79 6.48 0.20
N ASP A 454 13.94 6.92 -0.72
CA ASP A 454 13.53 6.14 -1.91
C ASP A 454 14.72 5.78 -2.80
N LEU A 455 15.61 6.75 -3.07
CA LEU A 455 16.82 6.54 -3.87
C LEU A 455 17.82 5.62 -3.16
N ARG A 456 17.95 5.76 -1.84
CA ARG A 456 18.76 4.86 -1.02
C ARG A 456 18.24 3.43 -1.09
N GLN A 457 16.91 3.24 -1.04
CA GLN A 457 16.29 1.92 -1.20
C GLN A 457 16.60 1.27 -2.54
N ALA A 458 16.50 2.06 -3.61
CA ALA A 458 16.83 1.59 -4.95
C ALA A 458 18.32 1.24 -5.08
N GLU A 459 19.21 2.09 -4.56
CA GLU A 459 20.66 1.85 -4.55
C GLU A 459 21.00 0.50 -3.92
N PHE A 460 20.56 0.26 -2.67
CA PHE A 460 20.99 -0.96 -1.96
C PHE A 460 20.31 -2.21 -2.51
N TYR A 461 19.07 -2.12 -3.00
CA TYR A 461 18.44 -3.23 -3.73
C TYR A 461 19.34 -3.72 -4.86
N HIS A 462 19.85 -2.80 -5.67
CA HIS A 462 20.72 -3.13 -6.78
C HIS A 462 22.12 -3.60 -6.35
N LEU A 463 22.68 -3.08 -5.24
CA LEU A 463 23.93 -3.59 -4.65
C LEU A 463 23.78 -5.04 -4.15
N LEU A 464 22.67 -5.36 -3.48
CA LEU A 464 22.35 -6.72 -3.06
C LEU A 464 22.21 -7.65 -4.27
N CYS A 465 21.44 -7.23 -5.28
CA CYS A 465 21.25 -8.02 -6.50
C CYS A 465 22.54 -8.24 -7.31
N ALA A 466 23.50 -7.32 -7.22
CA ALA A 466 24.82 -7.47 -7.81
C ALA A 466 25.74 -8.45 -7.06
N GLY A 467 25.36 -8.87 -5.84
CA GLY A 467 26.18 -9.72 -4.97
C GLY A 467 27.36 -8.98 -4.34
N GLU A 468 27.23 -7.67 -4.08
CA GLU A 468 28.29 -6.89 -3.44
C GLU A 468 28.52 -7.34 -1.99
N ARG A 469 29.78 -7.60 -1.65
CA ARG A 469 30.16 -8.26 -0.40
C ARG A 469 29.68 -7.54 0.86
N GLU A 470 29.65 -6.21 0.83
CA GLU A 470 29.30 -5.36 1.98
C GLU A 470 27.84 -4.86 1.94
N ALA A 471 27.08 -5.21 0.89
CA ALA A 471 25.73 -4.68 0.70
C ALA A 471 24.77 -5.10 1.79
N LEU A 472 24.83 -6.37 2.25
CA LEU A 472 23.97 -6.84 3.33
C LEU A 472 24.30 -6.14 4.66
N SER A 473 25.57 -6.06 5.04
CA SER A 473 25.97 -5.34 6.25
C SER A 473 25.58 -3.87 6.22
N GLN A 474 25.67 -3.23 5.05
CA GLN A 474 25.22 -1.85 4.89
C GLN A 474 23.69 -1.74 5.00
N ALA A 475 22.93 -2.62 4.36
CA ALA A 475 21.47 -2.62 4.41
C ALA A 475 20.95 -2.85 5.85
N LEU A 476 21.65 -3.70 6.63
CA LEU A 476 21.34 -3.94 8.03
C LEU A 476 21.68 -2.73 8.93
N ARG A 477 22.74 -1.97 8.63
CA ARG A 477 23.01 -0.68 9.30
C ARG A 477 21.94 0.35 8.95
N ASP A 478 21.61 0.47 7.67
CA ASP A 478 20.56 1.36 7.17
C ASP A 478 19.18 1.02 7.75
N PHE A 479 18.89 -0.25 8.04
CA PHE A 479 17.68 -0.68 8.74
C PHE A 479 17.53 -0.02 10.11
N VAL A 480 18.62 0.22 10.85
CA VAL A 480 18.58 0.96 12.13
C VAL A 480 18.10 2.40 11.92
N HIS A 481 18.48 3.03 10.81
CA HIS A 481 17.97 4.35 10.43
C HIS A 481 16.52 4.31 9.99
N ALA A 482 16.12 3.29 9.24
CA ALA A 482 14.72 3.09 8.89
C ALA A 482 13.83 2.94 10.14
N CYS A 483 14.26 2.19 11.15
CA CYS A 483 13.54 2.08 12.43
C CYS A 483 13.39 3.44 13.13
N GLY A 484 14.46 4.24 13.21
CA GLY A 484 14.40 5.58 13.82
C GLY A 484 13.53 6.58 13.06
N ALA A 485 13.27 6.33 11.76
CA ALA A 485 12.35 7.13 10.95
C ALA A 485 10.89 6.65 11.02
N GLY A 486 10.62 5.57 11.78
CA GLY A 486 9.28 5.02 12.03
C GLY A 486 9.04 3.63 11.43
N GLU A 487 8.07 2.93 12.00
CA GLU A 487 7.75 1.53 11.69
C GLU A 487 7.41 1.29 10.22
N VAL A 488 6.64 2.17 9.57
CA VAL A 488 6.30 2.07 8.14
C VAL A 488 7.56 2.03 7.28
N MET A 489 8.59 2.80 7.65
CA MET A 489 9.85 2.82 6.93
C MET A 489 10.65 1.53 7.18
N ALA A 490 10.68 1.03 8.41
CA ALA A 490 11.29 -0.25 8.74
C ALA A 490 10.69 -1.42 7.94
N VAL A 491 9.35 -1.48 7.83
CA VAL A 491 8.64 -2.50 7.03
C VAL A 491 9.02 -2.42 5.56
N ARG A 492 9.07 -1.21 4.98
CA ARG A 492 9.51 -1.03 3.59
C ARG A 492 10.93 -1.54 3.39
N TRP A 493 11.83 -1.26 4.32
CA TRP A 493 13.24 -1.67 4.25
C TRP A 493 13.43 -3.18 4.36
N ALA A 494 12.74 -3.84 5.30
CA ALA A 494 12.72 -5.30 5.42
C ALA A 494 12.21 -5.97 4.14
N ARG A 495 11.17 -5.39 3.52
CA ARG A 495 10.65 -5.90 2.25
C ARG A 495 11.65 -5.79 1.10
N VAL A 496 12.49 -4.77 1.06
CA VAL A 496 13.54 -4.69 0.03
C VAL A 496 14.55 -5.83 0.17
N LEU A 497 14.88 -6.26 1.39
CA LEU A 497 15.73 -7.44 1.62
C LEU A 497 15.07 -8.71 1.10
N VAL A 498 13.76 -8.89 1.33
CA VAL A 498 12.99 -10.01 0.76
C VAL A 498 13.04 -9.98 -0.76
N ASP A 499 12.66 -8.84 -1.36
CA ASP A 499 12.61 -8.67 -2.82
C ASP A 499 14.00 -8.93 -3.45
N ALA A 500 15.07 -8.32 -2.91
CA ALA A 500 16.44 -8.49 -3.42
C ALA A 500 16.94 -9.93 -3.25
N GLY A 501 16.67 -10.55 -2.10
CA GLY A 501 17.05 -11.93 -1.83
C GLY A 501 16.38 -12.92 -2.78
N GLN A 502 15.10 -12.72 -3.09
CA GLN A 502 14.37 -13.54 -4.06
C GLN A 502 14.83 -13.30 -5.50
N ASP A 503 14.92 -12.03 -5.91
CA ASP A 503 15.29 -11.64 -7.28
C ASP A 503 16.73 -12.03 -7.65
N ALA A 504 17.63 -12.04 -6.68
CA ALA A 504 19.04 -12.40 -6.86
C ALA A 504 19.36 -13.85 -6.47
N ASP A 505 18.40 -14.60 -5.92
CA ASP A 505 18.58 -15.96 -5.37
C ASP A 505 19.62 -16.03 -4.24
N LEU A 506 19.58 -15.03 -3.36
CA LEU A 506 20.46 -14.88 -2.20
C LEU A 506 19.68 -15.24 -0.93
N ARG A 507 19.62 -16.54 -0.61
CA ARG A 507 18.91 -17.07 0.57
C ARG A 507 19.20 -16.31 1.87
N PRO A 508 20.47 -15.99 2.24
CA PRO A 508 20.73 -15.27 3.48
C PRO A 508 20.11 -13.86 3.53
N VAL A 509 19.98 -13.19 2.38
CA VAL A 509 19.37 -11.86 2.29
C VAL A 509 17.85 -11.96 2.45
N ALA A 510 17.23 -12.94 1.78
CA ALA A 510 15.80 -13.20 1.90
C ALA A 510 15.40 -13.59 3.34
N GLU A 511 16.18 -14.47 3.99
CA GLU A 511 15.97 -14.87 5.38
C GLU A 511 16.03 -13.69 6.34
N TRP A 512 17.01 -12.79 6.20
CA TRP A 512 17.06 -11.54 6.97
C TRP A 512 15.82 -10.68 6.76
N GLY A 513 15.38 -10.50 5.52
CA GLY A 513 14.15 -9.76 5.21
C GLY A 513 12.92 -10.38 5.88
N THR A 514 12.73 -11.69 5.74
CA THR A 514 11.59 -12.43 6.30
C THR A 514 11.57 -12.37 7.82
N ASP A 515 12.71 -12.58 8.48
CA ASP A 515 12.77 -12.56 9.94
C ASP A 515 12.50 -11.16 10.51
N LEU A 516 13.02 -10.11 9.84
CA LEU A 516 12.77 -8.73 10.24
C LEU A 516 11.29 -8.35 10.03
N THR A 517 10.69 -8.75 8.90
CA THR A 517 9.25 -8.57 8.66
C THR A 517 8.43 -9.28 9.73
N ALA A 518 8.73 -10.55 10.05
CA ALA A 518 8.01 -11.29 11.07
C ALA A 518 8.14 -10.65 12.47
N ALA A 519 9.32 -10.12 12.82
CA ALA A 519 9.52 -9.42 14.08
C ALA A 519 8.70 -8.11 14.15
N LEU A 520 8.69 -7.33 13.07
CA LEU A 520 7.90 -6.10 12.97
C LEU A 520 6.39 -6.40 13.10
N ASP A 521 5.88 -7.36 12.32
CA ASP A 521 4.45 -7.68 12.28
C ASP A 521 3.89 -8.22 13.61
N THR A 522 4.72 -8.87 14.43
CA THR A 522 4.28 -9.55 15.65
C THR A 522 4.59 -8.80 16.94
N GLN A 523 5.73 -8.09 16.98
CA GLN A 523 6.31 -7.53 18.21
C GLN A 523 6.86 -6.10 18.02
N GLY A 524 6.71 -5.52 16.82
CA GLY A 524 7.10 -4.13 16.54
C GLY A 524 8.61 -3.88 16.42
N THR A 525 8.93 -2.59 16.32
CA THR A 525 10.29 -2.08 16.03
C THR A 525 11.32 -2.50 17.09
N ALA A 526 10.95 -2.48 18.37
CA ALA A 526 11.85 -2.85 19.47
C ALA A 526 12.34 -4.30 19.36
N ALA A 527 11.48 -5.23 18.91
CA ALA A 527 11.83 -6.63 18.72
C ALA A 527 12.73 -6.84 17.49
N ALA A 528 12.43 -6.16 16.37
CA ALA A 528 13.25 -6.21 15.17
C ALA A 528 14.68 -5.70 15.41
N LEU A 529 14.83 -4.59 16.14
CA LEU A 529 16.15 -4.09 16.58
C LEU A 529 16.83 -5.07 17.53
N GLY A 530 16.07 -5.72 18.43
CA GLY A 530 16.59 -6.77 19.30
C GLY A 530 17.13 -7.98 18.52
N LEU A 531 16.45 -8.41 17.46
CA LEU A 531 16.93 -9.47 16.56
C LEU A 531 18.23 -9.04 15.87
N LEU A 532 18.25 -7.82 15.34
CA LEU A 532 19.42 -7.26 14.67
C LEU A 532 20.64 -7.24 15.60
N LEU A 533 20.49 -6.70 16.81
CA LEU A 533 21.55 -6.62 17.82
C LEU A 533 22.11 -7.98 18.26
N ARG A 534 21.32 -9.06 18.16
CA ARG A 534 21.76 -10.42 18.52
C ARG A 534 22.48 -11.16 17.39
N ARG A 535 22.06 -10.94 16.15
CA ARG A 535 22.49 -11.78 15.00
C ARG A 535 23.37 -11.05 13.99
N ALA A 536 23.22 -9.73 13.85
CA ALA A 536 24.01 -8.96 12.88
C ALA A 536 25.37 -8.56 13.45
N VAL A 537 26.38 -8.53 12.58
CA VAL A 537 27.68 -7.93 12.89
C VAL A 537 27.59 -6.44 12.56
N LEU A 538 27.38 -5.62 13.58
CA LEU A 538 27.31 -4.16 13.49
C LEU A 538 28.56 -3.53 14.12
N ASP A 539 29.03 -2.41 13.57
CA ASP A 539 30.06 -1.60 14.23
C ASP A 539 29.50 -0.92 15.49
N ALA A 540 30.40 -0.42 16.36
CA ALA A 540 29.99 0.17 17.64
C ALA A 540 29.01 1.35 17.48
N PRO A 541 29.19 2.29 16.54
CA PRO A 541 28.21 3.36 16.31
C PRO A 541 26.82 2.84 15.88
N ALA A 542 26.76 1.86 14.96
CA ALA A 542 25.48 1.28 14.55
C ALA A 542 24.80 0.52 15.70
N GLN A 543 25.57 -0.19 16.54
CA GLN A 543 25.02 -0.81 17.74
C GLN A 543 24.49 0.24 18.72
N ALA A 544 25.25 1.30 19.01
CA ALA A 544 24.82 2.37 19.90
C ALA A 544 23.52 3.02 19.42
N ARG A 545 23.42 3.29 18.12
CA ARG A 545 22.21 3.85 17.51
C ARG A 545 21.02 2.88 17.55
N ALA A 546 21.25 1.58 17.33
CA ALA A 546 20.19 0.58 17.44
C ALA A 546 19.67 0.45 18.88
N ARG A 547 20.56 0.52 19.87
CA ARG A 547 20.22 0.55 21.30
C ARG A 547 19.42 1.81 21.65
N LEU A 548 19.86 2.96 21.17
CA LEU A 548 19.15 4.24 21.32
C LEU A 548 17.70 4.18 20.80
N VAL A 549 17.51 3.79 19.54
CA VAL A 549 16.17 3.72 18.93
C VAL A 549 15.30 2.70 19.66
N ARG A 550 15.86 1.52 20.00
CA ARG A 550 15.13 0.49 20.75
C ARG A 550 14.74 0.96 22.15
N GLY A 551 15.60 1.73 22.83
CA GLY A 551 15.30 2.34 24.11
C GLY A 551 14.16 3.35 24.04
N ASP A 552 14.05 4.10 22.94
CA ASP A 552 12.97 5.08 22.76
C ASP A 552 11.62 4.41 22.52
N GLU A 553 11.58 3.32 21.74
CA GLU A 553 10.39 2.48 21.58
C GLU A 553 9.91 1.92 22.93
N LEU A 554 10.84 1.33 23.71
CA LEU A 554 10.53 0.79 25.05
C LEU A 554 10.05 1.87 26.02
N ARG A 555 10.57 3.10 25.91
CA ARG A 555 10.10 4.25 26.68
C ARG A 555 8.65 4.59 26.32
N GLY A 556 8.31 4.57 25.03
CA GLY A 556 6.94 4.76 24.54
C GLY A 556 5.95 3.71 25.07
N GLU A 557 6.42 2.48 25.27
CA GLU A 557 5.66 1.37 25.88
C GLU A 557 5.58 1.46 27.43
N GLY A 558 6.22 2.45 28.06
CA GLY A 558 6.30 2.59 29.52
C GLY A 558 7.30 1.65 30.21
N ALA A 559 8.12 0.92 29.45
CA ALA A 559 9.10 -0.03 29.95
C ALA A 559 10.42 0.66 30.38
N TYR A 560 10.33 1.62 31.30
CA TYR A 560 11.44 2.53 31.65
C TYR A 560 12.72 1.82 32.11
N ALA A 561 12.60 0.75 32.90
CA ALA A 561 13.77 0.00 33.37
C ALA A 561 14.55 -0.65 32.20
N GLN A 562 13.85 -1.14 31.19
CA GLN A 562 14.48 -1.76 30.02
C GLN A 562 15.06 -0.69 29.09
N ALA A 563 14.35 0.43 28.90
CA ALA A 563 14.84 1.57 28.14
C ALA A 563 16.16 2.14 28.72
N LEU A 564 16.28 2.26 30.05
CA LEU A 564 17.52 2.68 30.71
C LEU A 564 18.68 1.74 30.41
N ILE A 565 18.47 0.41 30.45
CA ILE A 565 19.51 -0.58 30.10
C ILE A 565 19.98 -0.38 28.65
N GLU A 566 19.06 -0.14 27.72
CA GLU A 566 19.43 0.12 26.33
C GLU A 566 20.23 1.43 26.19
N TYR A 567 19.84 2.50 26.87
CA TYR A 567 20.59 3.76 26.84
C TYR A 567 21.96 3.69 27.52
N ASP A 568 22.06 2.99 28.65
CA ASP A 568 23.34 2.71 29.31
C ASP A 568 24.29 2.01 28.34
N ARG A 569 23.78 0.99 27.63
CA ARG A 569 24.59 0.28 26.63
C ARG A 569 24.92 1.16 25.42
N ALA A 570 24.03 2.06 25.02
CA ALA A 570 24.28 2.98 23.93
C ALA A 570 25.44 3.93 24.25
N VAL A 571 25.46 4.54 25.44
CA VAL A 571 26.55 5.47 25.83
C VAL A 571 27.88 4.75 26.10
N GLU A 572 27.85 3.48 26.52
CA GLU A 572 29.06 2.66 26.63
C GLU A 572 29.68 2.35 25.27
N LEU A 573 28.85 2.12 24.25
CA LEU A 573 29.28 1.82 22.89
C LEU A 573 29.73 3.05 22.13
N ASP A 574 29.05 4.18 22.34
CA ASP A 574 29.36 5.47 21.75
C ASP A 574 29.23 6.60 22.79
N PRO A 575 30.35 6.94 23.47
CA PRO A 575 30.36 8.02 24.45
C PRO A 575 30.19 9.44 23.86
N GLU A 576 30.16 9.57 22.53
CA GLU A 576 29.97 10.84 21.81
C GLU A 576 28.52 11.00 21.30
N LEU A 577 27.67 10.00 21.49
CA LEU A 577 26.25 10.03 21.12
C LEU A 577 25.43 10.89 22.10
N ALA A 578 25.46 12.21 21.93
CA ALA A 578 24.75 13.18 22.77
C ALA A 578 23.26 12.85 22.97
N LEU A 579 22.62 12.33 21.91
CA LEU A 579 21.22 11.92 21.94
C LEU A 579 20.93 10.87 23.03
N ALA A 580 21.82 9.89 23.22
CA ALA A 580 21.62 8.82 24.20
C ALA A 580 21.63 9.36 25.63
N TYR A 581 22.50 10.31 25.94
CA TYR A 581 22.49 10.99 27.23
C TYR A 581 21.18 11.76 27.44
N ARG A 582 20.71 12.51 26.42
CA ARG A 582 19.45 13.25 26.51
C ARG A 582 18.21 12.36 26.65
N HIS A 583 18.16 11.21 25.97
CA HIS A 583 17.06 10.26 26.15
C HIS A 583 17.11 9.59 27.54
N ARG A 584 18.31 9.26 28.03
CA ARG A 584 18.49 8.71 29.39
C ARG A 584 18.12 9.70 30.48
N SER A 585 18.48 10.97 30.32
CA SER A 585 18.15 12.04 31.27
C SER A 585 16.64 12.21 31.42
N GLY A 586 15.88 12.09 30.33
CA GLY A 586 14.42 12.16 30.34
C GLY A 586 13.81 11.10 31.27
N ILE A 587 14.19 9.83 31.11
CA ILE A 587 13.68 8.75 31.97
C ILE A 587 14.13 8.93 33.43
N ARG A 588 15.39 9.32 33.67
CA ARG A 588 15.86 9.60 35.04
C ARG A 588 15.04 10.72 35.68
N GLY A 589 14.71 11.75 34.92
CA GLY A 589 13.83 12.84 35.31
C GLY A 589 12.42 12.36 35.68
N ASP A 590 11.81 11.52 34.85
CA ASP A 590 10.48 10.93 35.10
C ASP A 590 10.45 10.06 36.37
N LEU A 591 11.58 9.42 36.70
CA LEU A 591 11.77 8.65 37.92
C LEU A 591 12.19 9.50 39.14
N GLY A 592 12.31 10.82 38.98
CA GLY A 592 12.70 11.76 40.05
C GLY A 592 14.20 11.87 40.32
N ASP A 593 15.04 11.16 39.57
CA ASP A 593 16.51 11.27 39.63
C ASP A 593 17.00 12.48 38.82
N HIS A 594 16.73 13.69 39.34
CA HIS A 594 17.14 14.93 38.69
C HIS A 594 18.67 15.11 38.69
N ASP A 595 19.40 14.55 39.65
CA ASP A 595 20.86 14.62 39.69
C ASP A 595 21.51 13.77 38.60
N GLY A 596 21.04 12.54 38.42
CA GLY A 596 21.47 11.69 37.32
C GLY A 596 21.05 12.24 35.95
N ALA A 597 19.90 12.93 35.86
CA ALA A 597 19.48 13.62 34.65
C ALA A 597 20.39 14.81 34.30
N ILE A 598 20.76 15.63 35.29
CA ILE A 598 21.70 16.74 35.12
C ILE A 598 23.07 16.23 34.67
N ALA A 599 23.59 15.17 35.28
CA ALA A 599 24.89 14.60 34.89
C ALA A 599 24.92 14.09 33.44
N ASP A 600 23.82 13.51 32.96
CA ASP A 600 23.68 13.11 31.56
C ASP A 600 23.61 14.34 30.64
N LEU A 601 22.85 15.37 31.01
CA LEU A 601 22.74 16.59 30.22
C LEU A 601 24.02 17.42 30.22
N ASP A 602 24.83 17.38 31.29
CA ASP A 602 26.18 17.94 31.30
C ASP A 602 27.03 17.33 30.18
N ARG A 603 26.92 16.01 30.00
CA ARG A 603 27.63 15.32 28.92
C ARG A 603 27.04 15.68 27.55
N ALA A 604 25.71 15.74 27.42
CA ALA A 604 25.06 16.14 26.16
C ALA A 604 25.42 17.57 25.73
N VAL A 605 25.40 18.53 26.66
CA VAL A 605 25.81 19.93 26.42
C VAL A 605 27.30 20.03 26.13
N ALA A 606 28.15 19.23 26.77
CA ALA A 606 29.58 19.21 26.45
C ALA A 606 29.87 18.68 25.03
N LEU A 607 29.01 17.80 24.50
CA LEU A 607 29.11 17.26 23.15
C LEU A 607 28.52 18.18 22.08
N ASP A 608 27.46 18.91 22.42
CA ASP A 608 26.75 19.84 21.54
C ASP A 608 26.36 21.12 22.29
N PRO A 609 27.31 22.06 22.48
CA PRO A 609 27.13 23.23 23.35
C PRO A 609 26.17 24.29 22.79
N ASP A 610 25.97 24.30 21.47
CA ASP A 610 25.08 25.25 20.80
C ASP A 610 23.63 24.74 20.74
N ASN A 611 23.36 23.55 21.29
CA ASN A 611 22.02 22.97 21.34
C ASN A 611 21.19 23.56 22.49
N ALA A 612 20.43 24.61 22.16
CA ALA A 612 19.56 25.31 23.10
C ALA A 612 18.63 24.36 23.89
N TRP A 613 18.16 23.28 23.27
CA TRP A 613 17.27 22.31 23.91
C TRP A 613 17.95 21.53 25.03
N TYR A 614 19.19 21.09 24.85
CA TYR A 614 19.94 20.39 25.91
C TYR A 614 20.21 21.30 27.10
N VAL A 615 20.59 22.55 26.83
CA VAL A 615 20.82 23.56 27.87
C VAL A 615 19.51 23.87 28.62
N ALA A 616 18.39 24.02 27.91
CA ALA A 616 17.09 24.27 28.52
C ALA A 616 16.63 23.12 29.41
N LEU A 617 16.76 21.88 28.96
CA LEU A 617 16.44 20.69 29.74
C LEU A 617 17.29 20.58 31.01
N ARG A 618 18.59 20.91 30.92
CA ARG A 618 19.46 20.91 32.10
C ARG A 618 19.00 21.96 33.12
N GLY A 619 18.67 23.16 32.63
CA GLY A 619 18.10 24.22 33.46
C GLY A 619 16.77 23.82 34.12
N GLU A 620 15.90 23.11 33.41
CA GLU A 620 14.65 22.59 33.96
C GLU A 620 14.88 21.55 35.06
N HIS A 621 15.84 20.63 34.89
CA HIS A 621 16.20 19.70 35.95
C HIS A 621 16.89 20.38 37.14
N HIS A 622 17.69 21.42 36.92
CA HIS A 622 18.19 22.27 38.01
C HIS A 622 17.03 22.91 38.78
N ARG A 623 16.01 23.43 38.09
CA ARG A 623 14.80 24.02 38.71
C ARG A 623 14.04 22.98 39.53
N ALA A 624 13.84 21.78 38.98
CA ALA A 624 13.18 20.68 39.67
C ALA A 624 13.97 20.19 40.91
N ALA A 625 15.31 20.23 40.86
CA ALA A 625 16.20 19.91 41.97
C ALA A 625 16.34 21.04 43.01
N GLY A 626 15.64 22.17 42.85
CA GLY A 626 15.73 23.29 43.79
C GLY A 626 16.88 24.27 43.54
N ARG A 627 17.71 24.05 42.52
CA ARG A 627 18.91 24.82 42.19
C ARG A 627 18.60 26.04 41.30
N ASP A 628 17.93 27.05 41.89
CA ASP A 628 17.42 28.21 41.14
C ASP A 628 18.49 29.00 40.40
N ALA A 629 19.65 29.22 41.02
CA ALA A 629 20.71 30.03 40.42
C ALA A 629 21.29 29.36 39.17
N GLU A 630 21.55 28.06 39.24
CA GLU A 630 22.02 27.25 38.12
C GLU A 630 20.97 27.14 37.02
N ALA A 631 19.70 26.97 37.39
CA ALA A 631 18.58 26.95 36.45
C ALA A 631 18.46 28.27 35.67
N ILE A 632 18.47 29.42 36.35
CA ILE A 632 18.41 30.73 35.69
C ILE A 632 19.59 30.93 34.74
N ARG A 633 20.80 30.51 35.14
CA ARG A 633 22.00 30.61 34.31
C ARG A 633 21.85 29.80 33.01
N ASP A 634 21.47 28.52 33.11
CA ASP A 634 21.30 27.66 31.94
C ASP A 634 20.12 28.13 31.06
N LEU A 635 18.98 28.48 31.65
CA LEU A 635 17.81 28.92 30.89
C LEU A 635 18.03 30.27 30.19
N THR A 636 18.87 31.15 30.78
CA THR A 636 19.31 32.38 30.12
C THR A 636 20.17 32.08 28.90
N GLU A 637 21.07 31.10 29.01
CA GLU A 637 21.88 30.67 27.88
C GLU A 637 21.04 29.99 26.79
N ALA A 638 20.08 29.14 27.18
CA ALA A 638 19.16 28.51 26.25
C ALA A 638 18.33 29.55 25.47
N VAL A 639 17.82 30.59 26.14
CA VAL A 639 17.11 31.72 25.50
C VAL A 639 18.05 32.52 24.59
N ARG A 640 19.33 32.65 24.94
CA ARG A 640 20.33 33.31 24.08
C ARG A 640 20.58 32.51 22.80
N LEU A 641 20.67 31.18 22.92
CA LEU A 641 20.90 30.25 21.80
C LEU A 641 19.67 30.15 20.89
N ASP A 642 18.47 30.05 21.49
CA ASP A 642 17.20 30.05 20.78
C ASP A 642 16.18 31.00 21.43
N PRO A 643 16.12 32.26 20.96
CA PRO A 643 15.16 33.25 21.46
C PRO A 643 13.69 32.93 21.14
N ALA A 644 13.42 31.96 20.26
CA ALA A 644 12.07 31.54 19.88
C ALA A 644 11.54 30.36 20.73
N SER A 645 12.35 29.82 21.65
CA SER A 645 11.94 28.71 22.52
C SER A 645 11.00 29.15 23.63
N ALA A 646 9.68 29.01 23.42
CA ALA A 646 8.66 29.29 24.44
C ALA A 646 8.90 28.46 25.73
N PHE A 647 9.37 27.21 25.60
CA PHE A 647 9.73 26.35 26.74
C PHE A 647 10.84 26.96 27.61
N ALA A 648 11.92 27.45 27.00
CA ALA A 648 13.04 28.03 27.75
C ALA A 648 12.61 29.32 28.49
N TRP A 649 11.84 30.18 27.83
CA TRP A 649 11.25 31.38 28.45
C TRP A 649 10.34 31.01 29.63
N ALA A 650 9.39 30.09 29.42
CA ALA A 650 8.45 29.71 30.47
C ALA A 650 9.17 29.06 31.66
N SER A 651 10.16 28.22 31.40
CA SER A 651 10.94 27.55 32.45
C SER A 651 11.75 28.56 33.26
N ARG A 652 12.33 29.58 32.61
CA ARG A 652 13.05 30.64 33.33
C ARG A 652 12.09 31.48 34.17
N GLY A 653 10.93 31.85 33.60
CA GLY A 653 9.88 32.56 34.32
C GLY A 653 9.33 31.78 35.52
N ALA A 654 9.15 30.46 35.40
CA ALA A 654 8.77 29.59 36.51
C ALA A 654 9.88 29.49 37.59
N THR A 655 11.15 29.64 37.20
CA THR A 655 12.26 29.69 38.15
C THR A 655 12.27 31.02 38.91
N HIS A 656 12.05 32.15 38.21
CA HIS A 656 11.87 33.46 38.84
C HIS A 656 10.64 33.50 39.77
N GLU A 657 9.54 32.85 39.39
CA GLU A 657 8.34 32.70 40.25
C GLU A 657 8.70 32.03 41.57
N ARG A 658 9.43 30.90 41.52
CA ARG A 658 9.87 30.17 42.71
C ARG A 658 10.87 30.96 43.56
N ALA A 659 11.72 31.75 42.93
CA ALA A 659 12.67 32.65 43.59
C ALA A 659 12.01 33.90 44.20
N GLY A 660 10.73 34.15 43.92
CA GLY A 660 9.98 35.33 44.40
C GLY A 660 10.19 36.60 43.56
N ASP A 661 10.88 36.52 42.43
CA ASP A 661 11.06 37.63 41.50
C ASP A 661 9.86 37.73 40.55
N HIS A 662 8.77 38.31 41.05
CA HIS A 662 7.51 38.36 40.33
C HIS A 662 7.57 39.19 39.02
N ASP A 663 8.37 40.26 38.98
CA ASP A 663 8.50 41.10 37.79
C ASP A 663 9.21 40.34 36.66
N ALA A 664 10.34 39.69 36.96
CA ALA A 664 11.05 38.87 35.97
C ALA A 664 10.20 37.66 35.53
N ALA A 665 9.48 37.03 36.47
CA ALA A 665 8.58 35.92 36.17
C ALA A 665 7.47 36.33 35.18
N LEU A 666 6.80 37.47 35.41
CA LEU A 666 5.76 37.97 34.50
C LEU A 666 6.30 38.32 33.12
N ALA A 667 7.49 38.92 33.05
CA ALA A 667 8.13 39.27 31.79
C ALA A 667 8.43 38.02 30.95
N ASP A 668 9.06 37.01 31.56
CA ASP A 668 9.45 35.77 30.88
C ASP A 668 8.24 34.90 30.50
N LEU A 669 7.27 34.74 31.40
CA LEU A 669 6.03 34.00 31.12
C LEU A 669 5.18 34.73 30.08
N GLY A 670 5.16 36.07 30.10
CA GLY A 670 4.57 36.88 29.04
C GLY A 670 5.23 36.63 27.69
N ARG A 671 6.56 36.62 27.65
CA ARG A 671 7.31 36.35 26.42
C ARG A 671 7.06 34.94 25.88
N ALA A 672 6.98 33.93 26.75
CA ALA A 672 6.62 32.58 26.35
C ALA A 672 5.22 32.54 25.70
N LEU A 673 4.27 33.30 26.23
CA LEU A 673 2.90 33.39 25.71
C LEU A 673 2.76 34.28 24.47
N ASP A 674 3.69 35.20 24.23
CA ASP A 674 3.77 35.90 22.94
C ASP A 674 4.23 34.96 21.82
N LEU A 675 5.07 33.97 22.14
CA LEU A 675 5.57 32.95 21.21
C LEU A 675 4.57 31.82 21.01
N ASP A 676 3.95 31.35 22.09
CA ASP A 676 2.90 30.34 22.09
C ASP A 676 1.74 30.79 23.00
N PRO A 677 0.71 31.46 22.44
CA PRO A 677 -0.44 31.95 23.20
C PRO A 677 -1.22 30.88 23.96
N ASP A 678 -1.14 29.62 23.54
CA ASP A 678 -1.91 28.52 24.09
C ASP A 678 -1.09 27.63 25.02
N TYR A 679 0.12 28.07 25.40
CA TYR A 679 0.99 27.31 26.29
C TYR A 679 0.42 27.21 27.72
N ALA A 680 -0.40 26.19 27.96
CA ALA A 680 -1.16 25.98 29.19
C ALA A 680 -0.27 26.02 30.45
N TRP A 681 0.94 25.46 30.37
CA TRP A 681 1.86 25.46 31.51
C TRP A 681 2.36 26.85 31.87
N ALA A 682 2.72 27.67 30.89
CA ALA A 682 3.10 29.06 31.13
C ALA A 682 1.93 29.90 31.69
N LEU A 683 0.70 29.68 31.20
CA LEU A 683 -0.51 30.31 31.74
C LEU A 683 -0.72 29.98 33.22
N ALA A 684 -0.69 28.70 33.59
CA ALA A 684 -0.87 28.28 34.97
C ALA A 684 0.26 28.79 35.90
N ARG A 685 1.51 28.83 35.42
CA ARG A 685 2.63 29.45 36.14
C ARG A 685 2.41 30.94 36.34
N ARG A 686 1.94 31.66 35.32
CA ARG A 686 1.68 33.11 35.41
C ARG A 686 0.51 33.42 36.35
N ALA A 687 -0.51 32.58 36.35
CA ALA A 687 -1.61 32.65 37.32
C ALA A 687 -1.11 32.55 38.76
N ARG A 688 -0.09 31.73 39.03
CA ARG A 688 0.53 31.63 40.37
C ARG A 688 1.25 32.92 40.78
N VAL A 689 1.85 33.63 39.82
CA VAL A 689 2.42 34.96 40.07
C VAL A 689 1.30 35.97 40.35
N TRP A 690 0.21 35.95 39.59
CA TRP A 690 -0.96 36.81 39.86
C TRP A 690 -1.58 36.54 41.24
N ARG A 691 -1.61 35.29 41.69
CA ARG A 691 -2.02 34.90 43.05
C ARG A 691 -1.14 35.56 44.10
N ALA A 692 0.18 35.52 43.93
CA ALA A 692 1.13 36.14 44.86
C ALA A 692 0.97 37.68 44.92
N LEU A 693 0.59 38.30 43.80
CA LEU A 693 0.30 39.73 43.70
C LEU A 693 -1.13 40.11 44.13
N GLY A 694 -2.00 39.14 44.42
CA GLY A 694 -3.40 39.37 44.81
C GLY A 694 -4.35 39.75 43.67
N ASP A 695 -3.95 39.57 42.40
CA ASP A 695 -4.79 39.84 41.23
C ASP A 695 -5.62 38.60 40.84
N SER A 696 -6.71 38.37 41.58
CA SER A 696 -7.59 37.21 41.36
C SER A 696 -8.26 37.22 39.97
N GLN A 697 -8.44 38.39 39.34
CA GLN A 697 -9.08 38.47 38.02
C GLN A 697 -8.16 37.92 36.94
N ARG A 698 -6.89 38.36 36.91
CA ARG A 698 -5.91 37.84 35.93
C ARG A 698 -5.54 36.40 36.22
N GLN A 699 -5.47 36.01 37.51
CA GLN A 699 -5.28 34.62 37.91
C GLN A 699 -6.34 33.70 37.28
N LEU A 700 -7.63 34.02 37.45
CA LEU A 700 -8.73 33.21 36.90
C LEU A 700 -8.70 33.19 35.36
N ALA A 701 -8.46 34.33 34.72
CA ALA A 701 -8.42 34.42 33.26
C ALA A 701 -7.32 33.53 32.64
N ASP A 702 -6.12 33.51 33.24
CA ASP A 702 -5.04 32.65 32.77
C ASP A 702 -5.34 31.16 33.02
N LEU A 703 -5.96 30.81 34.16
CA LEU A 703 -6.34 29.42 34.47
C LEU A 703 -7.48 28.91 33.59
N ASP A 704 -8.45 29.76 33.26
CA ASP A 704 -9.53 29.42 32.32
C ASP A 704 -8.96 29.11 30.93
N ARG A 705 -8.01 29.90 30.46
CA ARG A 705 -7.30 29.64 29.19
C ARG A 705 -6.47 28.36 29.26
N ALA A 706 -5.75 28.12 30.36
CA ALA A 706 -4.97 26.90 30.52
C ALA A 706 -5.85 25.64 30.47
N LEU A 707 -7.02 25.68 31.13
CA LEU A 707 -7.96 24.56 31.17
C LEU A 707 -8.78 24.42 29.87
N ALA A 708 -8.92 25.48 29.07
CA ALA A 708 -9.47 25.36 27.72
C ALA A 708 -8.56 24.51 26.81
N GLN A 709 -7.24 24.60 27.00
CA GLN A 709 -6.25 23.83 26.24
C GLN A 709 -5.95 22.46 26.85
N SER A 710 -6.03 22.33 28.18
CA SER A 710 -5.73 21.10 28.90
C SER A 710 -6.80 20.85 29.99
N PRO A 711 -8.00 20.37 29.60
CA PRO A 711 -9.12 20.21 30.52
C PRO A 711 -8.86 19.14 31.59
N ASP A 712 -8.02 18.15 31.28
CA ASP A 712 -7.73 16.98 32.12
C ASP A 712 -6.46 17.16 32.96
N TRP A 713 -6.19 18.39 33.41
CA TRP A 713 -4.99 18.71 34.18
C TRP A 713 -5.29 18.96 35.67
N PRO A 714 -5.02 18.00 36.59
CA PRO A 714 -5.36 18.13 38.00
C PRO A 714 -4.80 19.39 38.67
N TRP A 715 -3.54 19.76 38.37
CA TRP A 715 -2.91 20.92 38.99
C TRP A 715 -3.62 22.23 38.63
N ALA A 716 -3.90 22.47 37.35
CA ALA A 716 -4.60 23.68 36.93
C ALA A 716 -6.04 23.75 37.47
N ARG A 717 -6.73 22.60 37.58
CA ARG A 717 -8.04 22.51 38.24
C ARG A 717 -7.95 22.89 39.71
N CYS A 718 -6.95 22.38 40.43
CA CYS A 718 -6.72 22.72 41.83
C CYS A 718 -6.38 24.20 42.02
N GLU A 719 -5.51 24.78 41.17
CA GLU A 719 -5.17 26.21 41.22
C GLU A 719 -6.39 27.10 40.90
N ARG A 720 -7.27 26.68 39.97
CA ARG A 720 -8.51 27.42 39.67
C ARG A 720 -9.52 27.30 40.80
N GLY A 721 -9.66 26.12 41.41
CA GLY A 721 -10.47 25.95 42.62
C GLY A 721 -10.01 26.86 43.75
N ASP A 722 -8.70 26.95 43.98
CA ASP A 722 -8.11 27.88 44.95
C ASP A 722 -8.42 29.36 44.62
N ALA A 723 -8.33 29.74 43.34
CA ALA A 723 -8.64 31.10 42.87
C ALA A 723 -10.14 31.45 43.04
N LEU A 724 -11.03 30.51 42.70
CA LEU A 724 -12.48 30.64 42.84
C LEU A 724 -12.87 30.78 44.32
N ARG A 725 -12.28 29.96 45.20
CA ARG A 725 -12.44 30.10 46.66
C ARG A 725 -12.00 31.47 47.16
N ALA A 726 -10.85 31.96 46.69
CA ALA A 726 -10.36 33.30 47.06
C ALA A 726 -11.30 34.41 46.59
N ALA A 727 -12.01 34.20 45.47
CA ALA A 727 -13.05 35.09 44.95
C ALA A 727 -14.44 34.89 45.60
N GLY A 728 -14.58 33.99 46.58
CA GLY A 728 -15.84 33.68 47.27
C GLY A 728 -16.83 32.83 46.45
N ARG A 729 -16.37 32.17 45.39
CA ARG A 729 -17.16 31.28 44.52
C ARG A 729 -16.95 29.82 44.92
N ASP A 730 -17.32 29.50 46.16
CA ASP A 730 -16.97 28.22 46.79
C ASP A 730 -17.64 26.99 46.15
N GLU A 731 -18.88 27.09 45.63
CA GLU A 731 -19.50 25.98 44.90
C GLU A 731 -18.76 25.61 43.61
N GLU A 732 -18.32 26.63 42.86
CA GLU A 732 -17.54 26.41 41.63
C GLU A 732 -16.14 25.88 41.95
N ALA A 733 -15.54 26.32 43.06
CA ALA A 733 -14.30 25.78 43.55
C ALA A 733 -14.39 24.27 43.86
N VAL A 734 -15.47 23.84 44.53
CA VAL A 734 -15.72 22.42 44.81
C VAL A 734 -15.85 21.63 43.51
N ALA A 735 -16.59 22.13 42.52
CA ALA A 735 -16.77 21.44 41.24
C ALA A 735 -15.44 21.20 40.50
N ASP A 736 -14.51 22.17 40.52
CA ASP A 736 -13.19 21.98 39.93
C ASP A 736 -12.31 21.00 40.69
N LEU A 737 -12.37 21.05 42.02
CA LEU A 737 -11.60 20.16 42.88
C LEU A 737 -12.13 18.73 42.82
N ASP A 738 -13.43 18.54 42.59
CA ASP A 738 -14.01 17.23 42.28
C ASP A 738 -13.40 16.64 41.01
N VAL A 739 -13.26 17.45 39.95
CA VAL A 739 -12.61 17.01 38.72
C VAL A 739 -11.12 16.73 38.95
N ALA A 740 -10.41 17.59 39.70
CA ALA A 740 -9.01 17.36 40.03
C ALA A 740 -8.79 16.01 40.75
N LEU A 741 -9.66 15.67 41.70
CA LEU A 741 -9.60 14.42 42.46
C LEU A 741 -10.10 13.19 41.70
N ALA A 742 -10.99 13.39 40.72
CA ALA A 742 -11.37 12.33 39.79
C ALA A 742 -10.21 11.96 38.85
N LEU A 743 -9.43 12.96 38.42
CA LEU A 743 -8.25 12.80 37.57
C LEU A 743 -7.05 12.25 38.34
N ASP A 744 -6.81 12.73 39.56
CA ASP A 744 -5.78 12.23 40.47
C ASP A 744 -6.32 12.04 41.90
N PRO A 745 -6.75 10.82 42.24
CA PRO A 745 -7.23 10.48 43.58
C PRO A 745 -6.16 10.56 44.67
N THR A 746 -4.89 10.74 44.32
CA THR A 746 -3.79 10.89 45.27
C THR A 746 -3.42 12.35 45.54
N TYR A 747 -4.16 13.30 44.94
CA TYR A 747 -3.80 14.70 44.99
C TYR A 747 -4.14 15.36 46.34
N THR A 748 -3.22 15.23 47.30
CA THR A 748 -3.40 15.64 48.70
C THR A 748 -3.83 17.10 48.89
N SER A 749 -3.29 18.03 48.09
CA SER A 749 -3.67 19.45 48.22
C SER A 749 -5.08 19.72 47.72
N ALA A 750 -5.58 18.99 46.72
CA ALA A 750 -6.94 19.15 46.22
C ALA A 750 -7.98 18.73 47.27
N TYR A 751 -7.72 17.65 48.02
CA TYR A 751 -8.54 17.28 49.18
C TYR A 751 -8.59 18.41 50.22
N ALA A 752 -7.44 18.94 50.65
CA ALA A 752 -7.43 20.01 51.63
C ALA A 752 -8.11 21.29 51.13
N SER A 753 -7.90 21.64 49.85
CA SER A 753 -8.55 22.79 49.21
C SER A 753 -10.06 22.63 49.09
N ARG A 754 -10.55 21.41 48.81
CA ARG A 754 -11.98 21.11 48.71
C ARG A 754 -12.62 21.14 50.08
N GLY A 755 -11.94 20.57 51.09
CA GLY A 755 -12.36 20.62 52.47
C GLY A 755 -12.56 22.04 53.00
N GLU A 756 -11.64 22.96 52.72
CA GLU A 756 -11.81 24.38 53.10
C GLU A 756 -13.00 25.04 52.39
N SER A 757 -13.21 24.81 51.08
CA SER A 757 -14.38 25.35 50.38
C SER A 757 -15.69 24.77 50.89
N LEU A 758 -15.74 23.46 51.17
CA LEU A 758 -16.90 22.81 51.78
C LEU A 758 -17.20 23.37 53.18
N ALA A 759 -16.17 23.68 53.97
CA ALA A 759 -16.33 24.31 55.28
C ALA A 759 -16.98 25.70 55.17
N ARG A 760 -16.56 26.53 54.21
CA ARG A 760 -17.15 27.85 53.93
C ARG A 760 -18.62 27.77 53.50
N LEU A 761 -18.99 26.69 52.82
CA LEU A 761 -20.37 26.38 52.45
C LEU A 761 -21.22 25.80 53.59
N GLY A 762 -20.63 25.58 54.78
CA GLY A 762 -21.32 24.96 55.92
C GLY A 762 -21.47 23.43 55.81
N ARG A 763 -20.86 22.78 54.81
CA ARG A 763 -20.87 21.33 54.59
C ARG A 763 -19.82 20.63 55.46
N HIS A 764 -19.93 20.81 56.78
CA HIS A 764 -18.87 20.48 57.73
C HIS A 764 -18.47 19.00 57.76
N ALA A 765 -19.42 18.06 57.59
CA ALA A 765 -19.11 16.63 57.60
C ALA A 765 -18.26 16.20 56.39
N GLU A 766 -18.57 16.73 55.21
CA GLU A 766 -17.80 16.46 53.99
C GLU A 766 -16.43 17.15 54.03
N ALA A 767 -16.40 18.39 54.55
CA ALA A 767 -15.16 19.13 54.77
C ALA A 767 -14.19 18.38 55.70
N LEU A 768 -14.70 17.81 56.80
CA LEU A 768 -13.89 17.04 57.73
C LEU A 768 -13.33 15.77 57.08
N ALA A 769 -14.16 15.04 56.32
CA ALA A 769 -13.70 13.83 55.62
C ALA A 769 -12.56 14.12 54.63
N ASP A 770 -12.63 15.23 53.90
CA ASP A 770 -11.59 15.64 52.98
C ASP A 770 -10.30 16.08 53.68
N LEU A 771 -10.42 16.84 54.77
CA LEU A 771 -9.27 17.26 55.57
C LEU A 771 -8.61 16.07 56.28
N ASP A 772 -9.40 15.12 56.77
CA ASP A 772 -8.91 13.84 57.30
C ASP A 772 -8.13 13.08 56.23
N LYS A 773 -8.68 13.00 55.01
CA LYS A 773 -7.99 12.31 53.91
C LYS A 773 -6.67 12.98 53.55
N ALA A 774 -6.63 14.31 53.51
CA ALA A 774 -5.41 15.06 53.23
C ALA A 774 -4.34 14.84 54.31
N VAL A 775 -4.73 14.79 55.59
CA VAL A 775 -3.81 14.53 56.72
C VAL A 775 -3.39 13.06 56.78
N GLU A 776 -4.26 12.11 56.44
CA GLU A 776 -3.92 10.68 56.31
C GLU A 776 -2.83 10.49 55.25
N MET A 777 -3.00 11.12 54.08
CA MET A 777 -2.03 11.07 52.98
C MET A 777 -0.72 11.78 53.31
N ARG A 778 -0.79 12.92 54.01
CA ARG A 778 0.39 13.69 54.44
C ARG A 778 0.21 14.15 55.89
N PRO A 779 0.66 13.35 56.88
CA PRO A 779 0.51 13.70 58.30
C PRO A 779 1.23 14.98 58.73
N GLY A 780 2.19 15.44 57.93
CA GLY A 780 2.91 16.70 58.12
C GLY A 780 2.29 17.91 57.42
N TYR A 781 1.08 17.80 56.84
CA TYR A 781 0.49 18.89 56.07
C TYR A 781 -0.09 19.98 56.97
N VAL A 782 0.78 20.90 57.41
CA VAL A 782 0.45 21.99 58.36
C VAL A 782 -0.79 22.77 57.97
N TRP A 783 -0.95 23.14 56.69
CA TRP A 783 -2.13 23.88 56.25
C TRP A 783 -3.43 23.10 56.44
N ALA A 784 -3.48 21.81 56.06
CA ALA A 784 -4.67 20.97 56.26
C ALA A 784 -4.98 20.76 57.76
N LEU A 785 -3.96 20.58 58.60
CA LEU A 785 -4.11 20.48 60.05
C LEU A 785 -4.70 21.75 60.65
N CYS A 786 -4.23 22.94 60.24
CA CYS A 786 -4.80 24.20 60.67
C CYS A 786 -6.29 24.32 60.27
N ARG A 787 -6.62 23.97 59.02
CA ARG A 787 -8.01 24.03 58.51
C ARG A 787 -8.91 23.06 59.26
N ARG A 788 -8.41 21.86 59.56
CA ARG A 788 -9.13 20.85 60.35
C ARG A 788 -9.34 21.27 61.80
N ALA A 789 -8.33 21.88 62.45
CA ALA A 789 -8.45 22.43 63.80
C ALA A 789 -9.52 23.53 63.90
N VAL A 790 -9.56 24.44 62.92
CA VAL A 790 -10.58 25.48 62.81
C VAL A 790 -11.97 24.86 62.65
N LEU A 791 -12.10 23.86 61.78
CA LEU A 791 -13.36 23.15 61.57
C LEU A 791 -13.82 22.40 62.83
N HIS A 792 -12.93 21.68 63.51
CA HIS A 792 -13.23 21.02 64.79
C HIS A 792 -13.71 22.01 65.84
N THR A 793 -13.08 23.19 65.93
CA THR A 793 -13.52 24.27 66.82
C THR A 793 -14.94 24.74 66.47
N ALA A 794 -15.23 24.95 65.18
CA ALA A 794 -16.56 25.34 64.70
C ALA A 794 -17.64 24.28 64.98
N MET A 795 -17.26 22.99 65.06
CA MET A 795 -18.16 21.89 65.41
C MET A 795 -18.22 21.57 66.91
N GLY A 796 -17.43 22.25 67.76
CA GLY A 796 -17.36 21.99 69.20
C GLY A 796 -16.46 20.82 69.63
N HIS A 797 -15.72 20.22 68.70
CA HIS A 797 -14.79 19.10 68.92
C HIS A 797 -13.45 19.62 69.50
N THR A 798 -13.49 20.01 70.77
CA THR A 798 -12.40 20.79 71.41
C THR A 798 -11.13 19.98 71.65
N GLU A 799 -11.23 18.66 71.85
CA GLU A 799 -10.05 17.80 72.09
C GLU A 799 -9.28 17.56 70.79
N GLU A 800 -9.99 17.27 69.71
CA GLU A 800 -9.44 17.06 68.37
C GLU A 800 -8.80 18.34 67.81
N ALA A 801 -9.45 19.50 67.98
CA ALA A 801 -8.87 20.80 67.62
C ALA A 801 -7.54 21.07 68.36
N ARG A 802 -7.45 20.71 69.65
CA ARG A 802 -6.20 20.86 70.43
C ARG A 802 -5.12 19.89 69.97
N ALA A 803 -5.48 18.68 69.58
CA ALA A 803 -4.53 17.70 69.05
C ALA A 803 -3.89 18.19 67.74
N ASP A 804 -4.71 18.68 66.80
CA ASP A 804 -4.21 19.27 65.55
C ASP A 804 -3.35 20.50 65.80
N ALA A 805 -3.78 21.40 66.68
CA ALA A 805 -3.00 22.59 67.07
C ALA A 805 -1.66 22.24 67.74
N ALA A 806 -1.61 21.19 68.54
CA ALA A 806 -0.36 20.70 69.12
C ALA A 806 0.56 20.14 68.03
N ARG A 807 -0.01 19.35 67.10
CA ARG A 807 0.74 18.78 65.97
C ARG A 807 1.31 19.86 65.04
N VAL A 808 0.56 20.93 64.78
CA VAL A 808 1.05 22.07 64.00
C VAL A 808 2.24 22.72 64.68
N ARG A 809 2.21 22.95 66.00
CA ARG A 809 3.34 23.53 66.74
C ARG A 809 4.58 22.63 66.77
N GLU A 810 4.41 21.31 66.72
CA GLU A 810 5.53 20.38 66.58
C GLU A 810 6.19 20.47 65.20
N LEU A 811 5.38 20.69 64.16
CA LEU A 811 5.84 20.74 62.77
C LEU A 811 6.37 22.13 62.37
N ASP A 812 5.82 23.18 62.95
CA ASP A 812 6.19 24.59 62.73
C ASP A 812 6.20 25.36 64.07
N PRO A 813 7.34 25.36 64.79
CA PRO A 813 7.46 26.03 66.08
C PRO A 813 7.35 27.56 66.02
N ASP A 814 7.57 28.16 64.84
CA ASP A 814 7.64 29.62 64.64
C ASP A 814 6.29 30.21 64.16
N ILE A 815 5.24 29.39 64.04
CA ILE A 815 3.92 29.84 63.59
C ILE A 815 3.32 30.88 64.56
N SER A 816 3.31 32.15 64.15
CA SER A 816 3.06 33.29 65.05
C SER A 816 1.58 33.47 65.46
N ALA A 817 0.66 32.72 64.86
CA ALA A 817 -0.73 32.60 65.30
C ALA A 817 -1.37 31.35 64.69
N LEU A 818 -1.93 30.48 65.53
CA LEU A 818 -2.93 29.50 65.09
C LEU A 818 -4.26 30.26 64.93
N PRO A 819 -4.95 30.14 63.77
CA PRO A 819 -6.23 30.80 63.54
C PRO A 819 -7.34 30.32 64.48
#